data_AF-A0A9Q5I2K3-F1
#
_entry.id   AF-A0A9Q5I2K3-F1
#
_cell.length_a   1.000
_cell.length_b   1.000
_cell.length_c   1.000
_cell.angle_alpha   90.00
_cell.angle_beta   90.00
_cell.angle_gamma   90.00
#
_symmetry.space_group_name_H-M   'P 1'
#
loop_
_entity.id
_entity.type
_entity.pdbx_description
1 polymer ?
#
loop_
_entity_poly.entity_id
_entity_poly.type
_entity_poly.pdbx_seq_one_letter_code
_entity_poly.pdbx_strand_id
1 'polypeptide(L)'
;MPEATSSDEITLKPIITELDTSLYAPSQEEIDFLRNQTKIGDEEELKQHILAVQREGWALVKYRCIQSFAFITLKISHLPPYQHLLKLGRERQGAIFLDLGCCVGNDVRKAVADGYPAENMVATDLVGAFWDLGHKLFKSTPETFPVRFIQGDVFDPQHLALGTPFYDPPRTSRPILSMLTSLTPLQGHVSALHTSLFFHLFSKEEQIKLAHLIAPLLSPIPGSMIFGAHTSKPVSGESQLAAIAKRIYCFSPEDWCALWDGGVFKKGTVRAEAWFPESDPWRGKGFGNEPQELKRQSMICKHIGGYVTRQRSIMRRHLSTSIFNGIRDLRNTRNNLQNALRVRFAVEYLSECREGQLISGLSLETNSGLSMNRLYEQPSGSRSALSGAILASSSCRPESNSYNDDTEYRLPYLPTLERLVDKSHTLAMVEAHNNKTNGTDSRLPTVKLDPSLYKPSREEIDFMKGQTGIEDEEELKQHVISVQKEAWDVVNYKCIQSFGFLRLKMSRLPMYQDLLKLGKERPGAIFLDYACCFGNDAHKAISDGYPIENVIASDIKQGKSPSGRKLFKSTPETFPVPFIQGDIFDPKHIAPSPPFYSPPTTPRPTLSTLSSLTPLKGYVSAIHVSRFFHLFGKEDQITAARALASLLSPLPGSMIFGSHSTKSVSCEIIHPGSAGGFSVYCFAPEDWCALWDGMIFKKGTVEVKAELKDRNTMPQLREDHGTETEEKFWDLGYKLFKSTPETFPVPFIQGDIFDPKHIALSPPLYSPPTTPRPTFSALSSLTPLKGYVSAIHVSRFFHLFGKEDQITAARALASLLSPLPGSMIFGSHSTKSVSCEIIHPGSAGGFSVYCFAPEDWCALWDGMIFKKGTVEVKAELKDRNTMPQSREDYGAETEETRRRPLVWCVKRI
;
A
#
# COMPACT_ATOMS: atom_id res chain seq x y z
N MET A 1 52.88 -28.99 21.64
CA MET A 1 51.48 -28.83 21.21
C MET A 1 51.35 -27.40 20.70
N PRO A 2 51.13 -27.18 19.40
CA PRO A 2 50.98 -25.83 18.85
C PRO A 2 49.51 -25.42 18.71
N GLU A 3 49.24 -24.16 19.06
CA GLU A 3 48.39 -23.19 18.36
C GLU A 3 47.07 -23.68 17.71
N ALA A 4 45.95 -23.30 18.31
CA ALA A 4 44.64 -23.37 17.68
C ALA A 4 44.44 -22.16 16.74
N THR A 5 44.22 -22.43 15.45
CA THR A 5 44.06 -21.42 14.40
C THR A 5 42.68 -20.75 14.40
N SER A 6 42.66 -19.50 13.93
CA SER A 6 41.51 -18.73 13.40
C SER A 6 40.23 -19.54 13.17
N SER A 7 39.15 -19.21 13.88
CA SER A 7 37.78 -19.59 13.48
C SER A 7 37.24 -18.53 12.53
N ASP A 8 37.18 -18.85 11.23
CA ASP A 8 36.94 -17.86 10.19
C ASP A 8 35.58 -17.15 10.32
N GLU A 9 35.64 -15.82 10.22
CA GLU A 9 34.48 -14.94 10.21
C GLU A 9 33.67 -15.17 8.92
N ILE A 10 32.38 -15.53 9.06
CA ILE A 10 31.49 -15.78 7.91
C ILE A 10 31.13 -14.45 7.25
N THR A 11 32.06 -13.97 6.42
CA THR A 11 31.90 -12.80 5.57
C THR A 11 30.80 -13.07 4.54
N LEU A 12 29.67 -12.38 4.71
CA LEU A 12 28.59 -12.34 3.72
C LEU A 12 29.10 -11.69 2.43
N LYS A 13 29.56 -12.51 1.49
CA LYS A 13 30.05 -12.07 0.18
C LYS A 13 28.95 -11.37 -0.64
N PRO A 14 29.33 -10.46 -1.57
CA PRO A 14 28.45 -9.38 -1.98
C PRO A 14 27.28 -9.78 -2.90
N ILE A 15 26.44 -8.78 -3.17
CA ILE A 15 25.57 -8.69 -4.36
C ILE A 15 26.35 -9.18 -5.60
N ILE A 16 25.73 -9.99 -6.46
CA ILE A 16 26.42 -10.58 -7.63
C ILE A 16 27.09 -9.48 -8.50
N THR A 17 28.42 -9.49 -8.56
CA THR A 17 29.21 -8.54 -9.36
C THR A 17 29.50 -9.05 -10.77
N GLU A 18 29.79 -10.35 -10.91
CA GLU A 18 30.50 -10.96 -12.04
C GLU A 18 29.80 -12.21 -12.61
N LEU A 19 30.16 -12.55 -13.86
CA LEU A 19 29.73 -13.77 -14.53
C LEU A 19 30.59 -14.97 -14.10
N ASP A 20 29.96 -16.12 -13.92
CA ASP A 20 30.62 -17.37 -13.55
C ASP A 20 30.36 -18.42 -14.64
N THR A 21 31.41 -18.73 -15.40
CA THR A 21 31.35 -19.71 -16.50
C THR A 21 31.32 -21.16 -16.00
N SER A 22 31.64 -21.42 -14.72
CA SER A 22 31.51 -22.76 -14.12
C SER A 22 30.05 -23.18 -13.92
N LEU A 23 29.11 -22.23 -13.98
CA LEU A 23 27.67 -22.49 -13.98
C LEU A 23 27.14 -23.03 -15.32
N TYR A 24 27.97 -23.13 -16.37
CA TYR A 24 27.59 -23.70 -17.66
C TYR A 24 27.46 -25.23 -17.54
N ALA A 25 26.24 -25.69 -17.29
CA ALA A 25 25.90 -27.11 -17.19
C ALA A 25 24.57 -27.43 -17.88
N PRO A 26 24.46 -27.25 -19.21
CA PRO A 26 23.24 -27.60 -19.93
C PRO A 26 22.97 -29.12 -19.91
N SER A 27 21.69 -29.51 -20.05
CA SER A 27 21.31 -30.91 -20.23
C SER A 27 21.47 -31.34 -21.70
N GLN A 28 21.50 -32.65 -21.98
CA GLN A 28 21.56 -33.13 -23.37
C GLN A 28 20.35 -32.64 -24.20
N GLU A 29 19.14 -32.58 -23.61
CA GLU A 29 17.96 -32.03 -24.30
C GLU A 29 18.12 -30.54 -24.63
N GLU A 30 18.69 -29.75 -23.72
CA GLU A 30 19.00 -28.34 -23.96
C GLU A 30 20.05 -28.20 -25.09
N ILE A 31 21.12 -29.00 -25.07
CA ILE A 31 22.16 -29.00 -26.12
C ILE A 31 21.55 -29.40 -27.47
N ASP A 32 20.78 -30.48 -27.54
CA ASP A 32 20.22 -31.00 -28.79
C ASP A 32 19.17 -30.04 -29.38
N PHE A 33 18.36 -29.40 -28.53
CA PHE A 33 17.47 -28.31 -28.93
C PHE A 33 18.26 -27.13 -29.48
N LEU A 34 19.30 -26.66 -28.78
CA LEU A 34 20.12 -25.53 -29.20
C LEU A 34 20.88 -25.82 -30.49
N ARG A 35 21.47 -27.02 -30.66
CA ARG A 35 22.06 -27.51 -31.92
C ARG A 35 21.04 -27.44 -33.06
N ASN A 36 19.84 -27.97 -32.86
CA ASN A 36 18.80 -27.98 -33.89
C ASN A 36 18.30 -26.56 -34.24
N GLN A 37 18.17 -25.64 -33.28
CA GLN A 37 17.76 -24.26 -33.57
C GLN A 37 18.88 -23.48 -34.28
N THR A 38 20.09 -23.48 -33.73
CA THR A 38 21.23 -22.65 -34.19
C THR A 38 21.94 -23.17 -35.45
N LYS A 39 21.75 -24.46 -35.75
CA LYS A 39 22.52 -25.24 -36.74
C LYS A 39 24.04 -25.25 -36.48
N ILE A 40 24.46 -24.97 -35.24
CA ILE A 40 25.83 -25.21 -34.78
C ILE A 40 25.92 -26.69 -34.38
N GLY A 41 26.82 -27.44 -35.01
CA GLY A 41 27.03 -28.87 -34.70
C GLY A 41 28.02 -29.10 -33.56
N ASP A 42 29.12 -28.35 -33.57
CA ASP A 42 30.19 -28.46 -32.57
C ASP A 42 29.74 -27.95 -31.19
N GLU A 43 30.16 -28.64 -30.13
CA GLU A 43 29.72 -28.31 -28.77
C GLU A 43 30.47 -27.13 -28.16
N GLU A 44 31.74 -26.93 -28.50
CA GLU A 44 32.53 -25.82 -28.00
C GLU A 44 32.19 -24.53 -28.77
N GLU A 45 31.97 -24.58 -30.10
CA GLU A 45 31.41 -23.46 -30.86
C GLU A 45 30.07 -23.01 -30.26
N LEU A 46 29.16 -23.96 -29.99
CA LEU A 46 27.85 -23.67 -29.40
C LEU A 46 27.98 -23.05 -28.00
N LYS A 47 28.87 -23.60 -27.16
CA LYS A 47 29.18 -23.07 -25.83
C LYS A 47 29.79 -21.67 -25.88
N GLN A 48 30.73 -21.40 -26.78
CA GLN A 48 31.33 -20.07 -26.94
C GLN A 48 30.32 -19.03 -27.46
N HIS A 49 29.41 -19.45 -28.34
CA HIS A 49 28.26 -18.63 -28.79
C HIS A 49 27.31 -18.30 -27.63
N ILE A 50 26.94 -19.28 -26.80
CA ILE A 50 26.12 -19.07 -25.60
C ILE A 50 26.83 -18.17 -24.57
N LEU A 51 28.15 -18.31 -24.41
CA LEU A 51 28.96 -17.45 -23.55
C LEU A 51 29.06 -16.01 -24.07
N ALA A 52 29.10 -15.80 -25.39
CA ALA A 52 29.02 -14.46 -25.98
C ALA A 52 27.64 -13.83 -25.72
N VAL A 53 26.57 -14.57 -25.98
CA VAL A 53 25.19 -14.17 -25.68
C VAL A 53 25.01 -13.83 -24.19
N GLN A 54 25.58 -14.63 -23.29
CA GLN A 54 25.54 -14.37 -21.85
C GLN A 54 26.20 -13.03 -21.49
N ARG A 55 27.39 -12.75 -22.02
CA ARG A 55 28.11 -11.49 -21.76
C ARG A 55 27.31 -10.27 -22.20
N GLU A 56 26.65 -10.37 -23.35
CA GLU A 56 25.80 -9.29 -23.87
C GLU A 56 24.52 -9.13 -23.05
N GLY A 57 23.83 -10.23 -22.71
CA GLY A 57 22.64 -10.18 -21.84
C GLY A 57 22.93 -9.65 -20.43
N TRP A 58 24.12 -9.92 -19.90
CA TRP A 58 24.58 -9.41 -18.60
C TRP A 58 24.90 -7.92 -18.62
N ALA A 59 25.33 -7.40 -19.78
CA ALA A 59 25.52 -5.97 -20.02
C ALA A 59 24.18 -5.22 -20.15
N LEU A 60 23.12 -5.89 -20.62
CA LEU A 60 21.75 -5.35 -20.61
C LEU A 60 21.20 -5.27 -19.18
N VAL A 61 21.08 -6.40 -18.49
CA VAL A 61 20.63 -6.46 -17.09
C VAL A 61 21.32 -7.59 -16.34
N LYS A 62 21.86 -7.29 -15.15
CA LYS A 62 22.55 -8.23 -14.26
C LYS A 62 21.60 -9.20 -13.52
N TYR A 63 20.69 -9.84 -14.24
CA TYR A 63 19.78 -10.83 -13.65
C TYR A 63 20.49 -12.17 -13.38
N ARG A 64 20.21 -12.78 -12.23
CA ARG A 64 20.76 -14.10 -11.85
C ARG A 64 20.51 -15.17 -12.91
N CYS A 65 19.36 -15.13 -13.59
CA CYS A 65 19.00 -16.05 -14.68
C CYS A 65 19.94 -15.97 -15.90
N ILE A 66 20.60 -14.82 -16.13
CA ILE A 66 21.64 -14.66 -17.15
C ILE A 66 22.97 -15.21 -16.66
N GLN A 67 23.39 -14.87 -15.42
CA GLN A 67 24.66 -15.30 -14.80
C GLN A 67 24.91 -16.82 -14.86
N SER A 68 23.82 -17.59 -14.96
CA SER A 68 23.75 -19.01 -14.66
C SER A 68 23.14 -19.86 -15.78
N PHE A 69 22.96 -19.29 -16.97
CA PHE A 69 22.38 -19.97 -18.13
C PHE A 69 20.92 -20.44 -17.97
N ALA A 70 20.13 -19.83 -17.07
CA ALA A 70 18.69 -20.13 -16.94
C ALA A 70 17.88 -19.75 -18.19
N PHE A 71 18.43 -18.84 -19.00
CA PHE A 71 17.84 -18.36 -20.25
C PHE A 71 17.86 -19.40 -21.38
N ILE A 72 18.68 -20.45 -21.29
CA ILE A 72 18.62 -21.62 -22.21
C ILE A 72 17.88 -22.82 -21.62
N THR A 73 17.54 -22.81 -20.33
CA THR A 73 16.86 -23.92 -19.65
C THR A 73 15.43 -24.10 -20.17
N LEU A 74 15.09 -25.33 -20.57
CA LEU A 74 13.79 -25.73 -21.14
C LEU A 74 12.70 -25.89 -20.05
N LYS A 75 12.51 -24.84 -19.26
CA LYS A 75 11.62 -24.83 -18.09
C LYS A 75 10.19 -25.19 -18.48
N ILE A 76 9.66 -24.55 -19.54
CA ILE A 76 8.26 -24.70 -19.94
C ILE A 76 7.88 -26.14 -20.29
N SER A 77 8.76 -26.91 -20.95
CA SER A 77 8.44 -28.28 -21.41
C SER A 77 8.28 -29.28 -20.28
N HIS A 78 8.87 -28.98 -19.12
CA HIS A 78 8.85 -29.82 -17.93
C HIS A 78 7.73 -29.45 -16.94
N LEU A 79 6.96 -28.39 -17.20
CA LEU A 79 5.76 -28.06 -16.43
C LEU A 79 4.63 -29.03 -16.81
N PRO A 80 3.96 -29.72 -15.86
CA PRO A 80 2.81 -30.57 -16.14
C PRO A 80 1.69 -30.01 -17.05
N PRO A 81 1.36 -28.69 -17.05
CA PRO A 81 0.45 -28.12 -18.05
C PRO A 81 0.95 -28.12 -19.51
N TYR A 82 2.23 -28.39 -19.80
CA TYR A 82 2.78 -28.23 -21.15
C TYR A 82 2.12 -29.10 -22.23
N GLN A 83 1.79 -30.35 -21.92
CA GLN A 83 1.05 -31.20 -22.86
C GLN A 83 -0.40 -30.69 -23.07
N HIS A 84 -0.97 -29.96 -22.11
CA HIS A 84 -2.22 -29.21 -22.29
C HIS A 84 -2.03 -27.95 -23.15
N LEU A 85 -0.90 -27.25 -23.08
CA LEU A 85 -0.56 -26.14 -23.97
C LEU A 85 -0.51 -26.63 -25.42
N LEU A 86 0.32 -27.64 -25.71
CA LEU A 86 0.43 -28.20 -27.07
C LEU A 86 -0.90 -28.78 -27.57
N LYS A 87 -1.72 -29.35 -26.68
CA LYS A 87 -3.09 -29.78 -27.01
C LYS A 87 -3.98 -28.58 -27.41
N LEU A 88 -3.97 -27.49 -26.66
CA LEU A 88 -4.72 -26.26 -26.98
C LEU A 88 -4.30 -25.70 -28.35
N GLY A 89 -3.00 -25.63 -28.64
CA GLY A 89 -2.48 -25.12 -29.92
C GLY A 89 -2.87 -25.96 -31.14
N ARG A 90 -3.04 -27.28 -30.97
CA ARG A 90 -3.47 -28.20 -32.04
C ARG A 90 -4.99 -28.26 -32.23
N GLU A 91 -5.77 -28.24 -31.15
CA GLU A 91 -7.21 -28.55 -31.19
C GLU A 91 -8.11 -27.30 -31.18
N ARG A 92 -7.68 -26.18 -30.60
CA ARG A 92 -8.48 -24.95 -30.53
C ARG A 92 -7.96 -23.94 -31.54
N GLN A 93 -8.63 -23.86 -32.69
CA GLN A 93 -8.31 -22.90 -33.75
C GLN A 93 -8.20 -21.47 -33.19
N GLY A 94 -7.10 -20.78 -33.52
CA GLY A 94 -6.89 -19.39 -33.11
C GLY A 94 -6.49 -19.20 -31.63
N ALA A 95 -6.21 -20.26 -30.87
CA ALA A 95 -5.89 -20.19 -29.45
C ALA A 95 -4.62 -19.37 -29.17
N ILE A 96 -4.78 -18.19 -28.56
CA ILE A 96 -3.65 -17.30 -28.29
C ILE A 96 -2.83 -17.81 -27.09
N PHE A 97 -1.52 -17.94 -27.26
CA PHE A 97 -0.55 -18.16 -26.19
C PHE A 97 0.29 -16.90 -25.96
N LEU A 98 0.32 -16.41 -24.72
CA LEU A 98 1.13 -15.28 -24.27
C LEU A 98 2.23 -15.77 -23.32
N ASP A 99 3.49 -15.43 -23.61
CA ASP A 99 4.64 -15.62 -22.71
C ASP A 99 5.07 -14.26 -22.13
N LEU A 100 5.02 -14.13 -20.81
CA LEU A 100 5.12 -12.86 -20.08
C LEU A 100 6.36 -12.86 -19.17
N GLY A 101 7.31 -11.97 -19.47
CA GLY A 101 8.69 -12.05 -18.96
C GLY A 101 9.53 -13.02 -19.78
N CYS A 102 9.39 -13.00 -21.11
CA CYS A 102 9.94 -14.03 -22.01
C CYS A 102 11.48 -14.03 -22.12
N CYS A 103 12.16 -12.95 -21.69
CA CYS A 103 13.60 -12.74 -21.88
C CYS A 103 13.99 -13.02 -23.35
N VAL A 104 14.96 -13.91 -23.62
CA VAL A 104 15.43 -14.29 -24.97
C VAL A 104 14.45 -15.16 -25.77
N GLY A 105 13.25 -15.42 -25.26
CA GLY A 105 12.21 -16.18 -25.94
C GLY A 105 12.48 -17.69 -26.05
N ASN A 106 13.25 -18.29 -25.13
CA ASN A 106 13.54 -19.73 -25.15
C ASN A 106 12.27 -20.58 -25.01
N ASP A 107 11.40 -20.23 -24.05
CA ASP A 107 10.18 -20.99 -23.77
C ASP A 107 9.17 -20.92 -24.94
N VAL A 108 9.02 -19.77 -25.61
CA VAL A 108 8.23 -19.68 -26.86
C VAL A 108 8.84 -20.46 -28.02
N ARG A 109 10.17 -20.47 -28.18
CA ARG A 109 10.84 -21.23 -29.25
C ARG A 109 10.69 -22.74 -29.05
N LYS A 110 10.74 -23.21 -27.80
CA LYS A 110 10.47 -24.61 -27.44
C LYS A 110 9.01 -24.99 -27.76
N ALA A 111 8.04 -24.13 -27.42
CA ALA A 111 6.63 -24.35 -27.76
C ALA A 111 6.40 -24.45 -29.29
N VAL A 112 7.01 -23.58 -30.09
CA VAL A 112 6.92 -23.64 -31.56
C VAL A 112 7.59 -24.91 -32.11
N ALA A 113 8.78 -25.28 -31.62
CA ALA A 113 9.49 -26.49 -32.05
C ALA A 113 8.71 -27.79 -31.74
N ASP A 114 7.94 -27.81 -30.65
CA ASP A 114 7.06 -28.92 -30.28
C ASP A 114 5.66 -28.83 -30.91
N GLY A 115 5.44 -27.89 -31.84
CA GLY A 115 4.25 -27.80 -32.69
C GLY A 115 3.15 -26.84 -32.25
N TYR A 116 3.44 -25.83 -31.43
CA TYR A 116 2.50 -24.71 -31.20
C TYR A 116 2.57 -23.71 -32.38
N PRO A 117 1.44 -23.24 -32.95
CA PRO A 117 1.48 -22.34 -34.10
C PRO A 117 1.99 -20.94 -33.75
N ALA A 118 3.08 -20.49 -34.38
CA ALA A 118 3.76 -19.22 -34.07
C ALA A 118 2.89 -17.98 -34.32
N GLU A 119 1.99 -18.02 -35.32
CA GLU A 119 1.03 -16.98 -35.66
C GLU A 119 -0.13 -16.84 -34.64
N ASN A 120 -0.15 -17.72 -33.65
CA ASN A 120 -1.02 -17.68 -32.48
C ASN A 120 -0.29 -17.25 -31.20
N MET A 121 0.96 -16.80 -31.28
CA MET A 121 1.81 -16.50 -30.13
C MET A 121 2.18 -15.03 -29.99
N VAL A 122 2.21 -14.56 -28.74
CA VAL A 122 2.71 -13.25 -28.33
C VAL A 122 3.76 -13.45 -27.24
N ALA A 123 4.85 -12.70 -27.31
CA ALA A 123 5.89 -12.65 -26.29
C ALA A 123 6.03 -11.20 -25.79
N THR A 124 6.27 -11.01 -24.49
CA THR A 124 6.45 -9.67 -23.91
C THR A 124 7.48 -9.66 -22.79
N ASP A 125 8.29 -8.59 -22.78
CA ASP A 125 9.30 -8.31 -21.77
C ASP A 125 9.46 -6.79 -21.61
N LEU A 126 10.06 -6.35 -20.51
CA LEU A 126 10.36 -4.95 -20.24
C LEU A 126 11.52 -4.44 -21.11
N VAL A 127 12.49 -5.30 -21.42
CA VAL A 127 13.74 -4.93 -22.12
C VAL A 127 13.79 -5.58 -23.50
N GLY A 128 13.44 -4.80 -24.53
CA GLY A 128 13.34 -5.28 -25.91
C GLY A 128 14.61 -5.90 -26.46
N ALA A 129 15.77 -5.41 -26.05
CA ALA A 129 17.07 -5.96 -26.46
C ALA A 129 17.31 -7.43 -26.06
N PHE A 130 16.57 -7.99 -25.10
CA PHE A 130 16.61 -9.44 -24.86
C PHE A 130 15.98 -10.24 -26.01
N TRP A 131 14.98 -9.70 -26.70
CA TRP A 131 14.37 -10.36 -27.86
C TRP A 131 15.33 -10.41 -29.06
N ASP A 132 16.03 -9.30 -29.33
CA ASP A 132 17.08 -9.22 -30.35
C ASP A 132 18.24 -10.17 -30.02
N LEU A 133 18.65 -10.22 -28.75
CA LEU A 133 19.63 -11.18 -28.25
C LEU A 133 19.13 -12.63 -28.37
N GLY A 134 17.83 -12.88 -28.29
CA GLY A 134 17.20 -14.15 -28.62
C GLY A 134 17.33 -14.50 -30.11
N HIS A 135 17.04 -13.57 -31.01
CA HIS A 135 17.28 -13.77 -32.44
C HIS A 135 18.74 -14.12 -32.73
N LYS A 136 19.70 -13.44 -32.10
CA LYS A 136 21.13 -13.77 -32.14
C LYS A 136 21.46 -15.15 -31.57
N LEU A 137 20.96 -15.47 -30.37
CA LEU A 137 21.17 -16.77 -29.70
C LEU A 137 20.73 -17.93 -30.59
N PHE A 138 19.53 -17.86 -31.16
CA PHE A 138 18.97 -18.93 -31.99
C PHE A 138 19.31 -18.81 -33.48
N LYS A 139 20.20 -17.87 -33.87
CA LYS A 139 20.62 -17.59 -35.26
C LYS A 139 19.43 -17.48 -36.22
N SER A 140 18.42 -16.71 -35.79
CA SER A 140 17.12 -16.55 -36.45
C SER A 140 16.78 -15.08 -36.66
N THR A 141 15.76 -14.80 -37.46
CA THR A 141 15.29 -13.46 -37.84
C THR A 141 13.78 -13.33 -37.62
N PRO A 142 13.17 -12.13 -37.68
CA PRO A 142 11.72 -11.97 -37.57
C PRO A 142 10.92 -12.75 -38.63
N GLU A 143 11.49 -12.97 -39.80
CA GLU A 143 10.85 -13.72 -40.90
C GLU A 143 10.91 -15.24 -40.67
N THR A 144 11.98 -15.73 -40.04
CA THR A 144 12.19 -17.15 -39.73
C THR A 144 11.63 -17.56 -38.36
N PHE A 145 11.30 -16.59 -37.49
CA PHE A 145 10.58 -16.81 -36.24
C PHE A 145 9.54 -15.69 -35.98
N PRO A 146 8.39 -15.71 -36.69
CA PRO A 146 7.42 -14.60 -36.74
C PRO A 146 6.46 -14.52 -35.54
N VAL A 147 6.93 -14.82 -34.32
CA VAL A 147 6.16 -14.60 -33.08
C VAL A 147 6.09 -13.10 -32.79
N ARG A 148 4.91 -12.58 -32.43
CA ARG A 148 4.78 -11.15 -32.11
C ARG A 148 5.44 -10.84 -30.77
N PHE A 149 6.54 -10.10 -30.79
CA PHE A 149 7.08 -9.45 -29.59
C PHE A 149 6.44 -8.07 -29.35
N ILE A 150 6.17 -7.74 -28.08
CA ILE A 150 5.73 -6.42 -27.63
C ILE A 150 6.52 -6.04 -26.37
N GLN A 151 7.36 -5.02 -26.47
CA GLN A 151 8.06 -4.46 -25.30
C GLN A 151 7.11 -3.60 -24.47
N GLY A 152 7.18 -3.69 -23.13
CA GLY A 152 6.52 -2.73 -22.25
C GLY A 152 6.51 -3.13 -20.77
N ASP A 153 6.26 -2.16 -19.89
CA ASP A 153 6.02 -2.41 -18.47
C ASP A 153 4.57 -2.86 -18.26
N VAL A 154 4.36 -4.04 -17.69
CA VAL A 154 3.03 -4.59 -17.37
C VAL A 154 2.25 -3.76 -16.35
N PHE A 155 2.90 -2.81 -15.65
CA PHE A 155 2.24 -1.86 -14.76
C PHE A 155 1.91 -0.50 -15.40
N ASP A 156 2.34 -0.24 -16.63
CA ASP A 156 1.92 0.94 -17.43
C ASP A 156 0.53 0.69 -18.04
N PRO A 157 -0.50 1.51 -17.72
CA PRO A 157 -1.83 1.39 -18.30
C PRO A 157 -1.88 1.49 -19.84
N GLN A 158 -0.85 2.05 -20.49
CA GLN A 158 -0.75 2.09 -21.96
C GLN A 158 -0.38 0.72 -22.55
N HIS A 159 0.46 -0.05 -21.86
CA HIS A 159 0.83 -1.41 -22.26
C HIS A 159 -0.23 -2.43 -21.81
N LEU A 160 -0.71 -2.32 -20.57
CA LEU A 160 -1.75 -3.18 -20.02
C LEU A 160 -2.69 -2.38 -19.10
N ALA A 161 -3.82 -1.95 -19.65
CA ALA A 161 -4.88 -1.31 -18.89
C ALA A 161 -5.51 -2.31 -17.90
N LEU A 162 -5.89 -1.81 -16.71
CA LEU A 162 -6.63 -2.60 -15.73
C LEU A 162 -8.04 -2.93 -16.26
N GLY A 163 -8.45 -4.18 -16.13
CA GLY A 163 -9.79 -4.66 -16.49
C GLY A 163 -10.37 -5.58 -15.41
N THR A 164 -11.54 -6.13 -15.67
CA THR A 164 -12.16 -7.18 -14.84
C THR A 164 -12.04 -8.54 -15.53
N PRO A 165 -11.79 -9.65 -14.80
CA PRO A 165 -11.78 -10.98 -15.41
C PRO A 165 -13.10 -11.32 -16.11
N PHE A 166 -12.99 -11.98 -17.26
CA PHE A 166 -14.13 -12.37 -18.08
C PHE A 166 -14.74 -13.68 -17.55
N TYR A 167 -16.05 -13.82 -17.75
CA TYR A 167 -16.81 -15.04 -17.41
C TYR A 167 -17.66 -15.56 -18.58
N ASP A 168 -18.01 -14.66 -19.50
CA ASP A 168 -18.64 -14.92 -20.78
C ASP A 168 -17.70 -14.42 -21.90
N PRO A 169 -17.61 -15.11 -23.06
CA PRO A 169 -16.70 -14.70 -24.14
C PRO A 169 -16.87 -13.24 -24.55
N PRO A 170 -15.78 -12.49 -24.79
CA PRO A 170 -15.86 -11.08 -25.15
C PRO A 170 -16.61 -10.88 -26.49
N ARG A 171 -17.36 -9.78 -26.60
CA ARG A 171 -18.07 -9.40 -27.84
C ARG A 171 -17.16 -8.85 -28.93
N THR A 172 -15.88 -8.61 -28.63
CA THR A 172 -14.88 -8.16 -29.60
C THR A 172 -14.34 -9.33 -30.41
N SER A 173 -13.99 -9.08 -31.67
CA SER A 173 -13.30 -10.07 -32.52
C SER A 173 -11.91 -10.39 -31.97
N ARG A 174 -11.40 -11.61 -32.23
CA ARG A 174 -10.01 -12.00 -31.93
C ARG A 174 -9.04 -10.95 -32.49
N PRO A 175 -8.09 -10.41 -31.69
CA PRO A 175 -7.12 -9.43 -32.16
C PRO A 175 -6.23 -9.95 -33.30
N ILE A 176 -5.80 -9.04 -34.17
CA ILE A 176 -4.79 -9.31 -35.21
C ILE A 176 -3.42 -9.15 -34.57
N LEU A 177 -2.78 -10.28 -34.22
CA LEU A 177 -1.57 -10.28 -33.36
C LEU A 177 -0.42 -9.45 -33.95
N SER A 178 -0.22 -9.48 -35.27
CA SER A 178 0.83 -8.71 -35.96
C SER A 178 0.67 -7.18 -35.82
N MET A 179 -0.54 -6.69 -35.52
CA MET A 179 -0.83 -5.26 -35.35
C MET A 179 -0.80 -4.79 -33.89
N LEU A 180 -0.55 -5.68 -32.92
CA LEU A 180 -0.58 -5.33 -31.50
C LEU A 180 0.61 -4.47 -31.08
N THR A 181 0.34 -3.28 -30.56
CA THR A 181 1.31 -2.37 -29.92
C THR A 181 1.28 -2.44 -28.38
N SER A 182 0.27 -3.10 -27.81
CA SER A 182 0.07 -3.26 -26.36
C SER A 182 -0.67 -4.58 -26.07
N LEU A 183 -0.72 -4.99 -24.79
CA LEU A 183 -1.41 -6.19 -24.32
C LEU A 183 -2.92 -5.96 -24.10
N THR A 184 -3.36 -4.71 -23.86
CA THR A 184 -4.77 -4.36 -23.59
C THR A 184 -5.80 -5.00 -24.56
N PRO A 185 -5.57 -5.06 -25.89
CA PRO A 185 -6.53 -5.70 -26.81
C PRO A 185 -6.70 -7.22 -26.62
N LEU A 186 -5.77 -7.89 -25.93
CA LEU A 186 -5.83 -9.33 -25.63
C LEU A 186 -6.80 -9.67 -24.47
N GLN A 187 -7.43 -8.67 -23.84
CA GLN A 187 -8.41 -8.89 -22.77
C GLN A 187 -9.56 -9.81 -23.20
N GLY A 188 -9.75 -10.91 -22.46
CA GLY A 188 -10.72 -11.97 -22.73
C GLY A 188 -10.35 -12.95 -23.85
N HIS A 189 -9.17 -12.84 -24.46
CA HIS A 189 -8.78 -13.59 -25.67
C HIS A 189 -7.63 -14.60 -25.48
N VAL A 190 -6.82 -14.50 -24.42
CA VAL A 190 -5.66 -15.38 -24.21
C VAL A 190 -6.10 -16.78 -23.76
N SER A 191 -5.78 -17.80 -24.54
CA SER A 191 -6.07 -19.21 -24.20
C SER A 191 -5.06 -19.79 -23.22
N ALA A 192 -3.79 -19.40 -23.32
CA ALA A 192 -2.74 -19.81 -22.39
C ALA A 192 -1.83 -18.62 -22.05
N LEU A 193 -1.52 -18.43 -20.77
CA LEU A 193 -0.57 -17.41 -20.31
C LEU A 193 0.53 -18.08 -19.48
N HIS A 194 1.76 -18.05 -19.97
CA HIS A 194 2.94 -18.50 -19.25
C HIS A 194 3.64 -17.32 -18.56
N THR A 195 4.05 -17.53 -17.31
CA THR A 195 4.77 -16.53 -16.50
C THR A 195 5.64 -17.24 -15.45
N SER A 196 6.86 -17.61 -15.84
CA SER A 196 7.84 -18.27 -14.97
C SER A 196 9.01 -17.34 -14.62
N LEU A 197 9.54 -17.45 -13.40
CA LEU A 197 10.54 -16.54 -12.84
C LEU A 197 10.16 -15.03 -12.83
N PHE A 198 8.87 -14.70 -12.99
CA PHE A 198 8.42 -13.31 -13.03
C PHE A 198 7.86 -12.79 -11.69
N PHE A 199 6.83 -13.42 -11.13
CA PHE A 199 6.17 -12.96 -9.88
C PHE A 199 7.13 -12.72 -8.70
N HIS A 200 8.16 -13.56 -8.53
CA HIS A 200 9.12 -13.43 -7.43
C HIS A 200 10.00 -12.15 -7.49
N LEU A 201 9.98 -11.39 -8.60
CA LEU A 201 10.67 -10.11 -8.72
C LEU A 201 9.99 -8.99 -7.91
N PHE A 202 8.78 -9.23 -7.40
CA PHE A 202 7.86 -8.22 -6.88
C PHE A 202 7.50 -8.43 -5.39
N SER A 203 7.10 -7.35 -4.71
CA SER A 203 6.50 -7.38 -3.37
C SER A 203 5.11 -8.05 -3.39
N LYS A 204 4.54 -8.32 -2.21
CA LYS A 204 3.21 -8.97 -2.10
C LYS A 204 2.13 -8.17 -2.83
N GLU A 205 2.11 -6.86 -2.63
CA GLU A 205 1.12 -5.93 -3.17
C GLU A 205 1.27 -5.79 -4.69
N GLU A 206 2.51 -5.75 -5.19
CA GLU A 206 2.81 -5.77 -6.62
C GLU A 206 2.45 -7.11 -7.27
N GLN A 207 2.69 -8.26 -6.62
CA GLN A 207 2.27 -9.59 -7.10
C GLN A 207 0.73 -9.70 -7.20
N ILE A 208 0.00 -9.17 -6.20
CA ILE A 208 -1.47 -9.11 -6.22
C ILE A 208 -1.95 -8.18 -7.35
N LYS A 209 -1.39 -6.96 -7.45
CA LYS A 209 -1.71 -6.01 -8.53
C LYS A 209 -1.47 -6.64 -9.92
N LEU A 210 -0.34 -7.32 -10.09
CA LEU A 210 0.00 -8.05 -11.32
C LEU A 210 -1.00 -9.16 -11.65
N ALA A 211 -1.42 -9.95 -10.66
CA ALA A 211 -2.44 -10.98 -10.85
C ALA A 211 -3.79 -10.38 -11.31
N HIS A 212 -4.19 -9.24 -10.74
CA HIS A 212 -5.36 -8.47 -11.19
C HIS A 212 -5.21 -7.83 -12.59
N LEU A 213 -3.99 -7.51 -13.02
CA LEU A 213 -3.72 -6.96 -14.37
C LEU A 213 -3.74 -8.06 -15.45
N ILE A 214 -3.23 -9.26 -15.16
CA ILE A 214 -3.15 -10.35 -16.17
C ILE A 214 -4.37 -11.27 -16.20
N ALA A 215 -5.15 -11.36 -15.13
CA ALA A 215 -6.39 -12.17 -15.14
C ALA A 215 -7.44 -11.73 -16.18
N PRO A 216 -7.66 -10.42 -16.46
CA PRO A 216 -8.48 -9.95 -17.57
C PRO A 216 -8.02 -10.40 -18.96
N LEU A 217 -6.76 -10.82 -19.14
CA LEU A 217 -6.28 -11.35 -20.42
C LEU A 217 -6.82 -12.76 -20.70
N LEU A 218 -7.05 -13.55 -19.65
CA LEU A 218 -7.47 -14.95 -19.77
C LEU A 218 -8.86 -15.07 -20.40
N SER A 219 -8.98 -15.90 -21.44
CA SER A 219 -10.28 -16.16 -22.05
C SER A 219 -11.14 -17.06 -21.15
N PRO A 220 -12.44 -16.78 -20.99
CA PRO A 220 -13.33 -17.52 -20.09
C PRO A 220 -13.66 -18.93 -20.60
N ILE A 221 -13.29 -19.26 -21.85
CA ILE A 221 -13.58 -20.54 -22.47
C ILE A 221 -12.90 -21.66 -21.65
N PRO A 222 -13.64 -22.68 -21.18
CA PRO A 222 -13.09 -23.77 -20.39
C PRO A 222 -11.94 -24.47 -21.11
N GLY A 223 -10.87 -24.78 -20.38
CA GLY A 223 -9.60 -25.21 -20.98
C GLY A 223 -8.51 -24.16 -20.86
N SER A 224 -8.85 -22.87 -20.90
CA SER A 224 -7.89 -21.76 -20.83
C SER A 224 -7.19 -21.68 -19.48
N MET A 225 -5.89 -21.38 -19.47
CA MET A 225 -5.05 -21.45 -18.26
C MET A 225 -3.95 -20.38 -18.15
N ILE A 226 -3.70 -19.91 -16.93
CA ILE A 226 -2.46 -19.23 -16.51
C ILE A 226 -1.57 -20.29 -15.85
N PHE A 227 -0.27 -20.31 -16.14
CA PHE A 227 0.66 -21.28 -15.54
C PHE A 227 2.12 -20.79 -15.49
N GLY A 228 2.94 -21.41 -14.64
CA GLY A 228 4.37 -21.12 -14.53
C GLY A 228 4.97 -21.57 -13.20
N ALA A 229 6.25 -21.27 -12.98
CA ALA A 229 6.97 -21.58 -11.74
C ALA A 229 7.73 -20.37 -11.17
N HIS A 230 7.76 -20.25 -9.84
CA HIS A 230 8.42 -19.15 -9.13
C HIS A 230 8.79 -19.55 -7.68
N THR A 231 9.63 -18.74 -7.03
CA THR A 231 10.10 -18.94 -5.66
C THR A 231 8.98 -18.74 -4.62
N SER A 232 8.95 -19.60 -3.61
CA SER A 232 7.86 -19.82 -2.67
C SER A 232 8.39 -20.38 -1.34
N LYS A 233 7.54 -20.46 -0.31
CA LYS A 233 7.81 -21.06 1.01
C LYS A 233 6.64 -21.97 1.41
N PRO A 234 6.84 -23.01 2.24
CA PRO A 234 5.75 -23.83 2.78
C PRO A 234 4.70 -23.07 3.60
N VAL A 235 5.03 -21.87 4.08
CA VAL A 235 4.13 -20.92 4.75
C VAL A 235 4.41 -19.53 4.17
N SER A 236 3.38 -18.76 3.87
CA SER A 236 3.54 -17.45 3.21
C SER A 236 4.32 -16.45 4.06
N GLY A 237 5.27 -15.75 3.47
CA GLY A 237 6.06 -14.74 4.18
C GLY A 237 7.15 -14.07 3.35
N GLU A 238 7.79 -13.08 3.95
CA GLU A 238 8.99 -12.46 3.37
C GLU A 238 10.17 -13.43 3.29
N SER A 239 11.02 -13.23 2.30
CA SER A 239 12.26 -13.95 2.09
C SER A 239 13.33 -13.01 1.56
N GLN A 240 14.52 -13.02 2.15
CA GLN A 240 15.66 -12.26 1.64
C GLN A 240 16.42 -13.13 0.63
N LEU A 241 16.32 -12.80 -0.67
CA LEU A 241 17.07 -13.54 -1.69
C LEU A 241 18.51 -13.03 -1.71
N ALA A 242 19.40 -13.71 -0.97
CA ALA A 242 20.78 -13.27 -0.68
C ALA A 242 21.58 -12.80 -1.92
N ALA A 243 21.30 -13.40 -3.09
CA ALA A 243 21.91 -13.06 -4.38
C ALA A 243 21.70 -11.60 -4.86
N ILE A 244 20.61 -10.95 -4.45
CA ILE A 244 20.19 -9.63 -4.98
C ILE A 244 19.84 -8.61 -3.90
N ALA A 245 20.00 -8.94 -2.62
CA ALA A 245 19.65 -8.12 -1.45
C ALA A 245 18.19 -7.59 -1.37
N LYS A 246 17.31 -7.97 -2.31
CA LYS A 246 15.90 -7.60 -2.35
C LYS A 246 15.07 -8.56 -1.47
N ARG A 247 14.13 -8.02 -0.69
CA ARG A 247 13.06 -8.83 -0.08
C ARG A 247 12.07 -9.23 -1.17
N ILE A 248 11.70 -10.50 -1.19
CA ILE A 248 10.65 -11.04 -2.06
C ILE A 248 9.55 -11.62 -1.16
N TYR A 249 8.29 -11.51 -1.58
CA TYR A 249 7.21 -12.21 -0.90
C TYR A 249 7.01 -13.59 -1.52
N CYS A 250 7.05 -14.62 -0.69
CA CYS A 250 6.86 -16.01 -1.06
C CYS A 250 5.51 -16.46 -0.54
N PHE A 251 4.52 -16.64 -1.41
CA PHE A 251 3.25 -17.28 -1.04
C PHE A 251 3.44 -18.80 -0.86
N SER A 252 2.69 -19.42 0.05
CA SER A 252 2.50 -20.86 0.07
C SER A 252 1.58 -21.33 -1.06
N PRO A 253 1.58 -22.64 -1.39
CA PRO A 253 0.67 -23.18 -2.41
C PRO A 253 -0.80 -22.89 -2.12
N GLU A 254 -1.21 -22.91 -0.86
CA GLU A 254 -2.58 -22.69 -0.40
C GLU A 254 -3.01 -21.23 -0.59
N ASP A 255 -2.21 -20.28 -0.09
CA ASP A 255 -2.50 -18.85 -0.23
C ASP A 255 -2.39 -18.38 -1.69
N TRP A 256 -1.46 -18.97 -2.46
CA TRP A 256 -1.36 -18.73 -3.90
C TRP A 256 -2.60 -19.23 -4.63
N CYS A 257 -3.12 -20.41 -4.29
CA CYS A 257 -4.40 -20.88 -4.83
C CYS A 257 -5.58 -19.99 -4.41
N ALA A 258 -5.59 -19.49 -3.17
CA ALA A 258 -6.64 -18.60 -2.67
C ALA A 258 -6.61 -17.21 -3.32
N LEU A 259 -5.44 -16.70 -3.69
CA LEU A 259 -5.29 -15.48 -4.49
C LEU A 259 -6.03 -15.62 -5.82
N TRP A 260 -5.83 -16.72 -6.55
CA TRP A 260 -6.49 -16.95 -7.83
C TRP A 260 -7.98 -17.33 -7.69
N ASP A 261 -8.33 -18.30 -6.84
CA ASP A 261 -9.71 -18.76 -6.60
C ASP A 261 -10.39 -18.05 -5.41
N GLY A 262 -10.83 -16.81 -5.64
CA GLY A 262 -11.63 -16.03 -4.71
C GLY A 262 -11.08 -14.63 -4.40
N GLY A 263 -9.79 -14.38 -4.63
CA GLY A 263 -9.22 -13.03 -4.62
C GLY A 263 -9.38 -12.33 -5.97
N VAL A 264 -8.75 -12.90 -7.01
CA VAL A 264 -8.69 -12.33 -8.36
C VAL A 264 -9.89 -12.77 -9.20
N PHE A 265 -10.16 -14.07 -9.30
CA PHE A 265 -11.38 -14.58 -9.95
C PHE A 265 -12.48 -14.85 -8.92
N LYS A 266 -13.75 -14.68 -9.33
CA LYS A 266 -14.93 -15.11 -8.56
C LYS A 266 -14.78 -16.57 -8.10
N LYS A 267 -14.94 -16.81 -6.80
CA LYS A 267 -14.70 -18.11 -6.18
C LYS A 267 -15.52 -19.24 -6.82
N GLY A 268 -14.86 -20.30 -7.26
CA GLY A 268 -15.43 -21.45 -7.95
C GLY A 268 -15.62 -21.28 -9.46
N THR A 269 -15.10 -20.22 -10.08
CA THR A 269 -15.08 -20.06 -11.57
C THR A 269 -13.78 -20.55 -12.22
N VAL A 270 -12.74 -20.75 -11.41
CA VAL A 270 -11.45 -21.31 -11.80
C VAL A 270 -11.08 -22.48 -10.88
N ARG A 271 -10.16 -23.33 -11.35
CA ARG A 271 -9.42 -24.29 -10.51
C ARG A 271 -7.98 -23.81 -10.45
N ALA A 272 -7.55 -23.35 -9.29
CA ALA A 272 -6.16 -23.05 -9.00
C ALA A 272 -5.51 -24.27 -8.29
N GLU A 273 -4.31 -24.64 -8.73
CA GLU A 273 -3.48 -25.68 -8.12
C GLU A 273 -2.03 -25.20 -8.11
N ALA A 274 -1.35 -25.39 -6.97
CA ALA A 274 0.06 -25.10 -6.80
C ALA A 274 0.71 -26.20 -5.95
N TRP A 275 1.99 -26.48 -6.21
CA TRP A 275 2.74 -27.52 -5.51
C TRP A 275 4.25 -27.31 -5.64
N PHE A 276 5.01 -27.80 -4.66
CA PHE A 276 6.45 -28.01 -4.79
C PHE A 276 6.68 -29.29 -5.61
N PRO A 277 7.54 -29.29 -6.65
CA PRO A 277 7.83 -30.51 -7.41
C PRO A 277 8.68 -31.48 -6.55
N GLU A 278 8.49 -32.78 -6.75
CA GLU A 278 9.19 -33.83 -5.98
C GLU A 278 10.70 -33.85 -6.25
N SER A 279 11.12 -33.41 -7.44
CA SER A 279 12.50 -33.09 -7.79
C SER A 279 12.59 -31.73 -8.48
N ASP A 280 13.70 -31.05 -8.27
CA ASP A 280 14.03 -29.78 -8.92
C ASP A 280 15.20 -30.01 -9.91
N PRO A 281 14.93 -30.43 -11.16
CA PRO A 281 15.98 -30.73 -12.15
C PRO A 281 16.78 -29.49 -12.57
N TRP A 282 16.34 -28.30 -12.14
CA TRP A 282 16.95 -27.02 -12.48
C TRP A 282 17.82 -26.44 -11.36
N ARG A 283 17.94 -27.13 -10.22
CA ARG A 283 18.72 -26.68 -9.06
C ARG A 283 20.12 -26.21 -9.47
N GLY A 284 20.48 -24.97 -9.13
CA GLY A 284 21.73 -24.33 -9.58
C GLY A 284 21.57 -23.34 -10.74
N LYS A 285 20.91 -23.69 -11.85
CA LYS A 285 20.87 -22.93 -13.14
C LYS A 285 20.11 -21.58 -13.09
N GLY A 286 20.48 -20.64 -12.23
CA GLY A 286 19.77 -19.35 -11.96
C GLY A 286 18.89 -19.37 -10.74
N PHE A 287 18.99 -20.52 -10.10
CA PHE A 287 18.11 -21.12 -9.13
C PHE A 287 18.89 -21.37 -7.82
N GLY A 288 20.22 -21.44 -7.93
CA GLY A 288 21.18 -21.36 -6.83
C GLY A 288 21.07 -22.45 -5.77
N ASN A 289 21.88 -22.27 -4.73
CA ASN A 289 21.60 -22.82 -3.41
C ASN A 289 20.63 -21.86 -2.71
N GLU A 290 19.35 -21.94 -3.05
CA GLU A 290 18.28 -21.38 -2.20
C GLU A 290 18.39 -22.02 -0.79
N PRO A 291 18.31 -21.23 0.31
CA PRO A 291 18.23 -21.75 1.68
C PRO A 291 17.14 -22.81 1.82
N GLN A 292 17.30 -23.77 2.75
CA GLN A 292 16.40 -24.94 2.87
C GLN A 292 14.91 -24.59 3.07
N GLU A 293 14.59 -23.38 3.54
CA GLU A 293 13.23 -22.85 3.67
C GLU A 293 12.58 -22.45 2.33
N LEU A 294 13.40 -22.01 1.36
CA LEU A 294 12.96 -21.55 0.05
C LEU A 294 12.83 -22.73 -0.92
N LYS A 295 11.73 -22.74 -1.66
CA LYS A 295 11.36 -23.79 -2.61
C LYS A 295 10.72 -23.16 -3.84
N ARG A 296 10.61 -23.90 -4.95
CA ARG A 296 9.84 -23.45 -6.11
C ARG A 296 8.48 -24.09 -6.13
N GLN A 297 7.44 -23.27 -6.27
CA GLN A 297 6.12 -23.79 -6.59
C GLN A 297 5.87 -23.66 -8.09
N SER A 298 5.35 -24.74 -8.67
CA SER A 298 4.62 -24.67 -9.95
C SER A 298 3.17 -24.28 -9.66
N MET A 299 2.54 -23.58 -10.59
CA MET A 299 1.12 -23.21 -10.51
C MET A 299 0.42 -23.43 -11.86
N ILE A 300 -0.85 -23.82 -11.79
CA ILE A 300 -1.84 -23.66 -12.86
C ILE A 300 -3.12 -23.04 -12.28
N CYS A 301 -3.68 -22.04 -12.95
CA CYS A 301 -5.03 -21.52 -12.73
C CYS A 301 -5.83 -21.68 -14.03
N LYS A 302 -6.94 -22.42 -14.00
CA LYS A 302 -7.68 -22.85 -15.21
C LYS A 302 -9.18 -22.59 -15.10
N HIS A 303 -9.79 -21.99 -16.12
CA HIS A 303 -11.25 -21.84 -16.17
C HIS A 303 -11.96 -23.20 -16.24
N ILE A 304 -12.98 -23.37 -15.41
CA ILE A 304 -13.85 -24.55 -15.37
C ILE A 304 -15.24 -24.21 -15.91
N GLY A 305 -15.82 -25.12 -16.70
CA GLY A 305 -17.13 -24.90 -17.31
C GLY A 305 -18.24 -24.75 -16.27
N GLY A 306 -19.16 -23.81 -16.53
CA GLY A 306 -20.38 -23.65 -15.73
C GLY A 306 -21.22 -24.93 -15.73
N TYR A 307 -21.85 -25.22 -14.59
CA TYR A 307 -22.71 -26.39 -14.36
C TYR A 307 -22.07 -27.77 -14.62
N VAL A 308 -21.38 -28.32 -13.61
CA VAL A 308 -21.38 -29.78 -13.27
C VAL A 308 -20.58 -30.08 -11.98
N THR A 309 -19.54 -29.30 -11.68
CA THR A 309 -18.46 -29.71 -10.77
C THR A 309 -18.76 -29.68 -9.26
N ARG A 310 -19.89 -29.10 -8.82
CA ARG A 310 -20.19 -28.91 -7.38
C ARG A 310 -20.38 -30.21 -6.59
N GLN A 311 -20.79 -31.31 -7.25
CA GLN A 311 -20.82 -32.65 -6.64
C GLN A 311 -19.49 -33.42 -6.81
N ARG A 312 -18.84 -33.32 -7.98
CA ARG A 312 -17.60 -34.08 -8.28
C ARG A 312 -16.40 -33.66 -7.44
N SER A 313 -16.28 -32.38 -7.03
CA SER A 313 -15.17 -31.93 -6.17
C SER A 313 -15.27 -32.47 -4.73
N ILE A 314 -16.49 -32.57 -4.19
CA ILE A 314 -16.76 -33.10 -2.84
C ILE A 314 -16.39 -34.60 -2.78
N MET A 315 -16.85 -35.39 -3.76
CA MET A 315 -16.47 -36.81 -3.88
C MET A 315 -14.96 -37.00 -4.00
N ARG A 316 -14.26 -36.21 -4.84
CA ARG A 316 -12.80 -36.34 -4.98
C ARG A 316 -12.03 -35.93 -3.72
N ARG A 317 -12.49 -34.94 -2.95
CA ARG A 317 -11.87 -34.61 -1.65
C ARG A 317 -12.01 -35.75 -0.65
N HIS A 318 -13.20 -36.33 -0.47
CA HIS A 318 -13.37 -37.47 0.44
C HIS A 318 -12.57 -38.72 0.00
N LEU A 319 -12.52 -39.03 -1.30
CA LEU A 319 -11.68 -40.13 -1.79
C LEU A 319 -10.18 -39.86 -1.54
N SER A 320 -9.70 -38.65 -1.77
CA SER A 320 -8.30 -38.26 -1.50
C SER A 320 -7.95 -38.43 -0.02
N THR A 321 -8.74 -37.88 0.91
CA THR A 321 -8.47 -38.00 2.35
C THR A 321 -8.58 -39.45 2.84
N SER A 322 -9.53 -40.23 2.33
CA SER A 322 -9.68 -41.64 2.71
C SER A 322 -8.53 -42.52 2.23
N ILE A 323 -7.98 -42.27 1.03
CA ILE A 323 -6.82 -43.01 0.50
C ILE A 323 -5.54 -42.64 1.27
N PHE A 324 -5.32 -41.35 1.56
CA PHE A 324 -4.11 -40.90 2.25
C PHE A 324 -4.04 -41.41 3.70
N ASN A 325 -5.18 -41.45 4.40
CA ASN A 325 -5.25 -42.06 5.74
C ASN A 325 -5.09 -43.59 5.69
N GLY A 326 -5.75 -44.28 4.75
CA GLY A 326 -5.65 -45.73 4.61
C GLY A 326 -4.23 -46.24 4.33
N ILE A 327 -3.41 -45.48 3.58
CA ILE A 327 -2.00 -45.80 3.34
C ILE A 327 -1.14 -45.66 4.61
N ARG A 328 -1.54 -44.81 5.57
CA ARG A 328 -0.77 -44.63 6.81
C ARG A 328 -0.99 -45.76 7.82
N ASP A 329 -2.23 -46.24 7.95
CA ASP A 329 -2.57 -47.28 8.94
C ASP A 329 -2.15 -48.70 8.48
N LEU A 330 -2.01 -48.92 7.16
CA LEU A 330 -1.57 -50.20 6.58
C LEU A 330 -0.12 -50.63 6.94
N ARG A 331 0.66 -49.81 7.67
CA ARG A 331 1.98 -50.21 8.16
C ARG A 331 1.99 -51.05 9.43
N ASN A 332 0.87 -51.17 10.17
CA ASN A 332 0.89 -51.69 11.55
C ASN A 332 -0.06 -52.87 11.87
N THR A 333 -0.62 -53.59 10.89
CA THR A 333 -1.34 -54.85 11.18
C THR A 333 -1.14 -55.92 10.10
N ARG A 334 -0.46 -57.01 10.47
CA ARG A 334 -0.18 -58.16 9.61
C ARG A 334 -1.26 -59.24 9.75
N ASN A 335 -2.45 -59.02 9.20
CA ASN A 335 -3.42 -60.05 8.76
C ASN A 335 -4.72 -59.44 8.21
N ASN A 336 -5.11 -59.83 6.97
CA ASN A 336 -6.47 -60.17 6.50
C ASN A 336 -6.59 -60.03 4.97
N LEU A 337 -6.42 -61.15 4.25
CA LEU A 337 -6.28 -61.17 2.79
C LEU A 337 -7.60 -60.98 2.00
N GLN A 338 -8.77 -60.99 2.66
CA GLN A 338 -10.07 -61.05 1.97
C GLN A 338 -10.64 -59.71 1.48
N ASN A 339 -10.23 -58.56 2.03
CA ASN A 339 -10.79 -57.26 1.62
C ASN A 339 -10.17 -56.68 0.34
N ALA A 340 -9.00 -57.18 -0.10
CA ALA A 340 -8.31 -56.68 -1.29
C ALA A 340 -9.05 -56.97 -2.62
N LEU A 341 -9.95 -57.96 -2.65
CA LEU A 341 -10.59 -58.45 -3.88
C LEU A 341 -11.84 -57.67 -4.31
N ARG A 342 -12.46 -56.86 -3.44
CA ARG A 342 -13.70 -56.12 -3.78
C ARG A 342 -13.47 -54.73 -4.39
N VAL A 343 -12.29 -54.14 -4.24
CA VAL A 343 -12.01 -52.79 -4.79
C VAL A 343 -11.63 -52.83 -6.27
N ARG A 344 -11.12 -53.98 -6.77
CA ARG A 344 -10.59 -54.10 -8.13
C ARG A 344 -11.65 -54.08 -9.25
N PHE A 345 -12.93 -54.29 -8.92
CA PHE A 345 -14.03 -54.40 -9.91
C PHE A 345 -14.79 -53.09 -10.19
N ALA A 346 -14.47 -51.98 -9.50
CA ALA A 346 -15.23 -50.73 -9.57
C ALA A 346 -14.60 -49.63 -10.45
N VAL A 347 -13.43 -49.90 -11.07
CA VAL A 347 -12.62 -48.88 -11.75
C VAL A 347 -12.69 -48.99 -13.28
N GLU A 348 -13.00 -50.17 -13.83
CA GLU A 348 -12.91 -50.45 -15.28
C GLU A 348 -14.18 -50.09 -16.08
N TYR A 349 -15.24 -49.55 -15.45
CA TYR A 349 -16.55 -49.32 -16.09
C TYR A 349 -16.91 -47.85 -16.39
N LEU A 350 -15.95 -46.91 -16.31
CA LEU A 350 -16.19 -45.47 -16.52
C LEU A 350 -15.16 -44.77 -17.42
N SER A 351 -14.63 -45.48 -18.42
CA SER A 351 -13.61 -44.97 -19.34
C SER A 351 -13.88 -45.23 -20.83
N GLU A 352 -15.15 -45.31 -21.24
CA GLU A 352 -15.50 -45.54 -22.66
C GLU A 352 -16.73 -44.75 -23.15
N CYS A 353 -16.47 -43.67 -23.90
CA CYS A 353 -17.21 -43.20 -25.07
C CYS A 353 -16.49 -41.96 -25.66
N ARG A 354 -16.46 -41.83 -26.99
CA ARG A 354 -15.79 -40.72 -27.71
C ARG A 354 -16.81 -39.72 -28.26
N GLU A 355 -16.35 -38.50 -28.55
CA GLU A 355 -17.08 -37.54 -29.38
C GLU A 355 -16.85 -37.80 -30.89
N GLY A 356 -17.83 -37.40 -31.71
CA GLY A 356 -17.61 -36.96 -33.10
C GLY A 356 -18.29 -37.78 -34.22
N GLN A 357 -19.37 -37.22 -34.83
CA GLN A 357 -19.35 -36.69 -36.21
C GLN A 357 -20.74 -36.19 -36.72
N LEU A 358 -20.87 -34.85 -36.80
CA LEU A 358 -21.23 -34.04 -37.98
C LEU A 358 -22.28 -34.49 -39.04
N ILE A 359 -23.15 -33.50 -39.36
CA ILE A 359 -23.67 -33.06 -40.70
C ILE A 359 -25.10 -33.43 -41.15
N SER A 360 -25.71 -32.41 -41.80
CA SER A 360 -26.94 -32.37 -42.63
C SER A 360 -28.28 -32.65 -41.95
N GLY A 361 -29.22 -31.73 -42.16
CA GLY A 361 -30.60 -31.86 -41.70
C GLY A 361 -31.59 -31.99 -42.87
N LEU A 362 -32.88 -32.04 -42.53
CA LEU A 362 -34.00 -31.91 -43.45
C LEU A 362 -35.16 -31.20 -42.74
N SER A 363 -35.95 -30.44 -43.50
CA SER A 363 -37.19 -29.82 -43.02
C SER A 363 -38.36 -30.81 -43.09
N LEU A 364 -39.31 -30.73 -42.16
CA LEU A 364 -40.75 -30.97 -42.39
C LEU A 364 -41.60 -30.56 -41.16
N GLU A 365 -42.01 -29.29 -41.18
CA GLU A 365 -43.40 -28.80 -41.07
C GLU A 365 -44.46 -29.31 -40.06
N THR A 366 -45.33 -28.33 -39.72
CA THR A 366 -46.75 -28.40 -39.30
C THR A 366 -47.15 -28.62 -37.83
N ASN A 367 -47.87 -27.59 -37.33
CA ASN A 367 -49.15 -27.61 -36.60
C ASN A 367 -49.25 -28.36 -35.24
N SER A 368 -49.94 -27.84 -34.23
CA SER A 368 -50.88 -26.70 -34.16
C SER A 368 -50.83 -26.03 -32.78
N GLY A 369 -51.29 -24.78 -32.69
CA GLY A 369 -51.45 -24.06 -31.41
C GLY A 369 -52.91 -23.93 -30.99
N LEU A 370 -53.15 -23.66 -29.70
CA LEU A 370 -54.41 -23.10 -29.19
C LEU A 370 -54.17 -22.29 -27.91
N SER A 371 -55.19 -21.57 -27.43
CA SER A 371 -55.03 -20.32 -26.68
C SER A 371 -55.79 -20.26 -25.34
N MET A 372 -55.12 -19.67 -24.34
CA MET A 372 -55.62 -18.90 -23.18
C MET A 372 -56.84 -19.32 -22.32
N ASN A 373 -56.69 -18.97 -21.02
CA ASN A 373 -57.68 -18.39 -20.09
C ASN A 373 -58.61 -19.29 -19.23
N ARG A 374 -58.24 -19.32 -17.94
CA ARG A 374 -59.03 -18.81 -16.78
C ARG A 374 -60.10 -19.72 -16.14
N LEU A 375 -60.31 -19.45 -14.84
CA LEU A 375 -61.32 -19.92 -13.86
C LEU A 375 -60.80 -20.98 -12.88
N TYR A 376 -61.25 -21.08 -11.61
CA TYR A 376 -61.65 -20.08 -10.58
C TYR A 376 -61.85 -20.84 -9.24
N GLU A 377 -61.96 -20.09 -8.12
CA GLU A 377 -62.50 -20.48 -6.79
C GLU A 377 -61.59 -20.93 -5.63
N GLN A 378 -62.06 -20.56 -4.43
CA GLN A 378 -61.65 -21.01 -3.08
C GLN A 378 -62.83 -21.79 -2.44
N PRO A 379 -62.71 -22.31 -1.21
CA PRO A 379 -63.24 -21.49 -0.11
C PRO A 379 -62.45 -21.52 1.22
N SER A 380 -62.82 -20.57 2.08
CA SER A 380 -62.34 -20.31 3.44
C SER A 380 -62.78 -21.31 4.52
N GLY A 381 -62.04 -21.36 5.65
CA GLY A 381 -62.51 -21.92 6.93
C GLY A 381 -61.57 -21.57 8.11
N SER A 382 -62.07 -21.33 9.33
CA SER A 382 -61.23 -20.91 10.47
C SER A 382 -61.81 -21.19 11.88
N ARG A 383 -60.90 -21.15 12.88
CA ARG A 383 -61.09 -21.02 14.36
C ARG A 383 -61.31 -22.27 15.26
N SER A 384 -60.26 -22.54 16.06
CA SER A 384 -60.22 -22.77 17.54
C SER A 384 -61.07 -23.84 18.26
N ALA A 385 -60.45 -24.65 19.12
CA ALA A 385 -60.42 -24.48 20.61
C ALA A 385 -59.89 -25.71 21.41
N LEU A 386 -59.66 -25.53 22.72
CA LEU A 386 -59.45 -26.52 23.82
C LEU A 386 -58.11 -27.32 23.89
N SER A 387 -57.70 -27.92 25.02
CA SER A 387 -57.64 -27.49 26.45
C SER A 387 -56.96 -28.56 27.35
N GLY A 388 -56.23 -28.16 28.42
CA GLY A 388 -55.70 -29.01 29.51
C GLY A 388 -54.31 -28.54 29.98
N ALA A 389 -54.02 -27.99 31.17
CA ALA A 389 -54.45 -28.23 32.57
C ALA A 389 -53.87 -29.55 33.13
N ILE A 390 -52.91 -29.55 34.08
CA ILE A 390 -53.01 -29.45 35.56
C ILE A 390 -51.56 -29.64 36.13
N LEU A 391 -51.03 -29.12 37.26
CA LEU A 391 -51.37 -28.11 38.29
C LEU A 391 -50.08 -27.72 39.09
N ALA A 392 -50.12 -26.61 39.88
CA ALA A 392 -49.46 -26.36 41.19
C ALA A 392 -47.92 -26.59 41.45
N SER A 393 -47.21 -25.96 42.41
CA SER A 393 -47.33 -24.66 43.14
C SER A 393 -46.15 -24.46 44.13
N SER A 394 -45.66 -23.22 44.36
CA SER A 394 -44.96 -22.71 45.59
C SER A 394 -43.65 -23.40 46.09
N SER A 395 -42.69 -22.78 46.83
CA SER A 395 -42.38 -21.37 47.15
C SER A 395 -41.03 -21.22 47.89
N CYS A 396 -40.35 -20.08 47.73
CA CYS A 396 -39.36 -19.45 48.66
C CYS A 396 -37.97 -20.09 48.93
N ARG A 397 -37.07 -19.23 49.47
CA ARG A 397 -35.65 -19.42 49.89
C ARG A 397 -35.59 -19.49 51.46
N PRO A 398 -34.44 -19.57 52.19
CA PRO A 398 -33.01 -19.53 51.78
C PRO A 398 -32.03 -20.51 52.52
N GLU A 399 -30.73 -20.37 52.21
CA GLU A 399 -29.50 -20.58 53.04
C GLU A 399 -29.35 -21.77 54.02
N SER A 400 -28.28 -22.58 53.84
CA SER A 400 -27.21 -22.81 54.85
C SER A 400 -26.12 -23.79 54.34
N ASN A 401 -25.02 -23.98 55.09
CA ASN A 401 -23.84 -24.78 54.69
C ASN A 401 -23.87 -26.23 55.24
N SER A 402 -23.31 -27.20 54.48
CA SER A 402 -22.39 -28.22 55.02
C SER A 402 -21.63 -28.99 53.93
N TYR A 403 -20.42 -29.45 54.27
CA TYR A 403 -19.54 -30.29 53.44
C TYR A 403 -19.79 -31.80 53.67
N ASN A 404 -19.87 -32.62 52.62
CA ASN A 404 -18.84 -33.63 52.26
C ASN A 404 -19.24 -34.52 51.07
N ASP A 405 -18.28 -35.32 50.60
CA ASP A 405 -18.28 -36.29 49.48
C ASP A 405 -19.55 -37.19 49.37
N ASP A 406 -19.96 -37.67 48.19
CA ASP A 406 -19.20 -38.71 47.45
C ASP A 406 -19.55 -38.89 45.94
N THR A 407 -18.63 -39.56 45.23
CA THR A 407 -18.82 -40.23 43.91
C THR A 407 -19.29 -39.43 42.67
N GLU A 408 -18.40 -38.56 42.18
CA GLU A 408 -17.87 -38.60 40.80
C GLU A 408 -18.75 -39.13 39.63
N TYR A 409 -19.31 -38.20 38.84
CA TYR A 409 -19.38 -38.31 37.37
C TYR A 409 -19.12 -36.92 36.76
N ARG A 410 -17.87 -36.66 36.35
CA ARG A 410 -17.49 -35.38 35.71
C ARG A 410 -16.73 -35.57 34.40
N LEU A 411 -16.93 -34.58 33.53
CA LEU A 411 -16.37 -34.45 32.19
C LEU A 411 -14.84 -34.61 32.18
N PRO A 412 -14.24 -35.29 31.19
CA PRO A 412 -12.80 -35.48 31.11
C PRO A 412 -12.06 -34.13 30.93
N TYR A 413 -11.20 -33.88 31.89
CA TYR A 413 -10.21 -32.80 31.98
C TYR A 413 -9.66 -32.27 30.65
N LEU A 414 -9.62 -30.93 30.54
CA LEU A 414 -8.60 -30.24 29.75
C LEU A 414 -7.27 -30.30 30.54
N PRO A 415 -6.16 -30.79 29.95
CA PRO A 415 -4.85 -30.73 30.60
C PRO A 415 -4.35 -29.28 30.72
N THR A 416 -3.82 -28.93 31.89
CA THR A 416 -3.22 -27.62 32.16
C THR A 416 -1.96 -27.42 31.31
N LEU A 417 -1.99 -26.51 30.34
CA LEU A 417 -0.80 -26.06 29.61
C LEU A 417 -0.21 -24.79 30.24
N GLU A 418 0.23 -24.91 31.49
CA GLU A 418 1.31 -24.05 31.95
C GLU A 418 2.58 -24.38 31.15
N ARG A 419 3.35 -23.34 30.81
CA ARG A 419 4.70 -23.44 30.21
C ARG A 419 4.80 -24.25 28.91
N LEU A 420 4.34 -23.65 27.81
CA LEU A 420 5.15 -23.61 26.57
C LEU A 420 4.93 -22.31 25.78
N VAL A 421 4.81 -21.18 26.48
CA VAL A 421 5.11 -19.86 25.87
C VAL A 421 6.59 -19.88 25.50
N ASP A 422 6.88 -19.72 24.22
CA ASP A 422 8.22 -19.96 23.70
C ASP A 422 9.21 -18.86 24.12
N LYS A 423 9.99 -19.20 25.17
CA LYS A 423 11.08 -18.35 25.65
C LYS A 423 12.19 -18.18 24.62
N SER A 424 12.36 -19.10 23.66
CA SER A 424 13.36 -18.93 22.60
C SER A 424 12.98 -17.82 21.63
N HIS A 425 11.72 -17.74 21.19
CA HIS A 425 11.22 -16.60 20.42
C HIS A 425 11.33 -15.27 21.19
N THR A 426 11.06 -15.28 22.50
CA THR A 426 11.17 -14.05 23.32
C THR A 426 12.63 -13.63 23.54
N LEU A 427 13.55 -14.57 23.78
CA LEU A 427 14.98 -14.29 23.88
C LEU A 427 15.56 -13.86 22.53
N ALA A 428 15.25 -14.55 21.43
CA ALA A 428 15.75 -14.23 20.10
C ALA A 428 15.33 -12.82 19.66
N MET A 429 14.11 -12.37 19.98
CA MET A 429 13.71 -10.98 19.74
C MET A 429 14.46 -9.98 20.64
N VAL A 430 14.70 -10.31 21.91
CA VAL A 430 15.51 -9.48 22.82
C VAL A 430 16.98 -9.42 22.41
N GLU A 431 17.58 -10.51 21.93
CA GLU A 431 18.97 -10.59 21.48
C GLU A 431 19.16 -9.90 20.11
N ALA A 432 18.25 -10.10 19.17
CA ALA A 432 18.24 -9.38 17.89
C ALA A 432 17.99 -7.86 18.04
N HIS A 433 17.46 -7.42 19.19
CA HIS A 433 17.25 -6.01 19.50
C HIS A 433 18.38 -5.40 20.33
N ASN A 434 18.93 -6.14 21.32
CA ASN A 434 20.17 -5.77 22.02
C ASN A 434 21.38 -5.64 21.07
N ASN A 435 21.43 -6.45 20.01
CA ASN A 435 22.45 -6.31 18.97
C ASN A 435 22.32 -5.01 18.14
N LYS A 436 21.23 -4.23 18.27
CA LYS A 436 21.08 -2.89 17.68
C LYS A 436 21.47 -1.75 18.63
N THR A 437 21.60 -1.99 19.94
CA THR A 437 21.82 -0.91 20.92
C THR A 437 23.27 -0.53 21.15
N ASN A 438 24.21 -1.41 20.79
CA ASN A 438 25.65 -1.24 21.11
C ASN A 438 26.49 -0.68 19.94
N GLY A 439 25.89 -0.38 18.79
CA GLY A 439 26.57 0.22 17.63
C GLY A 439 26.41 1.74 17.58
N THR A 440 27.50 2.47 17.34
CA THR A 440 27.50 3.88 16.91
C THR A 440 27.13 4.01 15.42
N ASP A 441 26.08 3.30 14.99
CA ASP A 441 25.81 3.07 13.58
C ASP A 441 24.93 4.20 12.98
N SER A 442 25.37 4.73 11.85
CA SER A 442 24.75 5.88 11.20
C SER A 442 23.49 5.44 10.44
N ARG A 443 22.31 5.63 11.05
CA ARG A 443 21.00 5.24 10.47
C ARG A 443 20.74 5.83 9.07
N LEU A 444 21.43 6.92 8.72
CA LEU A 444 21.43 7.58 7.41
C LEU A 444 22.89 7.95 7.00
N PRO A 445 23.68 7.03 6.41
CA PRO A 445 25.11 7.24 6.16
C PRO A 445 25.41 8.26 5.03
N THR A 446 24.44 8.51 4.15
CA THR A 446 24.56 9.45 3.01
C THR A 446 24.14 10.88 3.36
N VAL A 447 23.60 11.11 4.56
CA VAL A 447 23.01 12.40 4.97
C VAL A 447 24.02 13.16 5.83
N LYS A 448 24.17 14.46 5.57
CA LYS A 448 25.06 15.38 6.31
C LYS A 448 24.25 16.47 7.00
N LEU A 449 24.79 17.03 8.08
CA LEU A 449 24.27 18.26 8.68
C LEU A 449 24.31 19.41 7.67
N ASP A 450 23.25 20.21 7.66
CA ASP A 450 23.08 21.36 6.78
C ASP A 450 22.56 22.55 7.60
N PRO A 451 23.42 23.52 7.96
CA PRO A 451 23.02 24.70 8.71
C PRO A 451 21.98 25.59 8.00
N SER A 452 21.82 25.47 6.67
CA SER A 452 20.81 26.24 5.93
C SER A 452 19.37 25.81 6.24
N LEU A 453 19.20 24.66 6.91
CA LEU A 453 17.92 24.18 7.42
C LEU A 453 17.52 24.84 8.76
N TYR A 454 18.37 25.67 9.37
CA TYR A 454 18.03 26.46 10.56
C TYR A 454 17.07 27.58 10.17
N LYS A 455 15.76 27.33 10.31
CA LYS A 455 14.70 28.29 9.98
C LYS A 455 13.53 28.22 10.99
N PRO A 456 13.78 28.46 12.29
CA PRO A 456 12.70 28.51 13.28
C PRO A 456 11.75 29.68 12.97
N SER A 457 10.47 29.48 13.26
CA SER A 457 9.45 30.55 13.23
C SER A 457 9.63 31.51 14.41
N ARG A 458 9.05 32.72 14.35
CA ARG A 458 9.18 33.73 15.43
C ARG A 458 8.76 33.19 16.80
N GLU A 459 7.65 32.45 16.87
CA GLU A 459 7.18 31.76 18.08
C GLU A 459 8.24 30.80 18.66
N GLU A 460 8.94 30.07 17.79
CA GLU A 460 9.99 29.11 18.17
C GLU A 460 11.28 29.83 18.62
N ILE A 461 11.59 30.99 18.05
CA ILE A 461 12.69 31.87 18.51
C ILE A 461 12.36 32.42 19.90
N ASP A 462 11.21 33.09 20.07
CA ASP A 462 10.85 33.78 21.32
C ASP A 462 10.68 32.79 22.49
N PHE A 463 10.15 31.59 22.23
CA PHE A 463 10.16 30.50 23.20
C PHE A 463 11.59 30.08 23.58
N MET A 464 12.47 29.86 22.59
CA MET A 464 13.85 29.46 22.86
C MET A 464 14.66 30.53 23.61
N LYS A 465 14.43 31.83 23.35
CA LYS A 465 14.97 32.93 24.17
C LYS A 465 14.51 32.80 25.62
N GLY A 466 13.18 32.73 25.83
CA GLY A 466 12.57 32.62 27.16
C GLY A 466 13.00 31.39 27.97
N GLN A 467 13.36 30.28 27.31
CA GLN A 467 13.91 29.09 28.00
C GLN A 467 15.42 29.21 28.28
N THR A 468 16.21 29.86 27.42
CA THR A 468 17.69 29.85 27.47
C THR A 468 18.33 31.10 28.08
N GLY A 469 17.58 32.21 28.17
CA GLY A 469 18.11 33.52 28.52
C GLY A 469 19.15 34.07 27.52
N ILE A 470 19.09 33.63 26.25
CA ILE A 470 19.93 34.17 25.17
C ILE A 470 19.07 35.11 24.34
N GLU A 471 19.33 36.42 24.43
CA GLU A 471 18.55 37.44 23.72
C GLU A 471 19.04 37.71 22.29
N ASP A 472 20.31 37.46 21.98
CA ASP A 472 20.84 37.60 20.62
C ASP A 472 20.46 36.38 19.76
N GLU A 473 19.95 36.65 18.55
CA GLU A 473 19.40 35.60 17.68
C GLU A 473 20.49 34.84 16.90
N GLU A 474 21.69 35.42 16.72
CA GLU A 474 22.83 34.70 16.16
C GLU A 474 23.54 33.88 17.24
N GLU A 475 23.69 34.39 18.47
CA GLU A 475 24.19 33.60 19.62
C GLU A 475 23.29 32.38 19.86
N LEU A 476 21.97 32.57 19.90
CA LEU A 476 21.00 31.49 20.07
C LEU A 476 21.09 30.46 18.92
N LYS A 477 21.27 30.92 17.69
CA LYS A 477 21.49 30.08 16.51
C LYS A 477 22.78 29.28 16.59
N GLN A 478 23.90 29.88 17.00
CA GLN A 478 25.17 29.18 17.20
C GLN A 478 25.10 28.16 18.35
N HIS A 479 24.42 28.49 19.46
CA HIS A 479 24.14 27.59 20.58
C HIS A 479 23.37 26.35 20.11
N VAL A 480 22.25 26.53 19.40
CA VAL A 480 21.48 25.42 18.83
C VAL A 480 22.30 24.59 17.82
N ILE A 481 23.13 25.23 16.99
CA ILE A 481 24.00 24.53 16.04
C ILE A 481 25.11 23.72 16.75
N SER A 482 25.62 24.16 17.90
CA SER A 482 26.53 23.34 18.72
C SER A 482 25.81 22.08 19.22
N VAL A 483 24.63 22.26 19.83
CA VAL A 483 23.83 21.15 20.37
C VAL A 483 23.37 20.19 19.26
N GLN A 484 23.09 20.70 18.05
CA GLN A 484 22.78 19.88 16.88
C GLN A 484 23.95 18.95 16.52
N LYS A 485 25.19 19.47 16.47
CA LYS A 485 26.40 18.68 16.16
C LYS A 485 26.62 17.58 17.19
N GLU A 486 26.61 17.95 18.47
CA GLU A 486 26.81 17.00 19.58
C GLU A 486 25.72 15.91 19.62
N ALA A 487 24.47 16.25 19.32
CA ALA A 487 23.38 15.26 19.22
C ALA A 487 23.44 14.41 17.94
N TRP A 488 24.02 14.94 16.86
CA TRP A 488 24.25 14.21 15.60
C TRP A 488 25.29 13.11 15.79
N ASP A 489 26.41 13.42 16.46
CA ASP A 489 27.47 12.46 16.79
C ASP A 489 26.96 11.32 17.70
N VAL A 490 25.88 11.56 18.45
CA VAL A 490 25.16 10.52 19.21
C VAL A 490 24.18 9.72 18.34
N VAL A 491 23.48 10.34 17.38
CA VAL A 491 22.62 9.65 16.39
C VAL A 491 22.22 10.49 15.16
N ASN A 492 22.49 9.99 13.96
CA ASN A 492 22.14 10.63 12.68
C ASN A 492 20.63 10.53 12.34
N TYR A 493 19.76 11.26 13.04
CA TYR A 493 18.32 11.35 12.73
C TYR A 493 17.97 12.59 11.89
N LYS A 494 17.12 12.43 10.87
CA LYS A 494 16.66 13.55 10.02
C LYS A 494 15.99 14.69 10.80
N CYS A 495 15.36 14.42 11.95
CA CYS A 495 14.81 15.46 12.82
C CYS A 495 15.89 16.31 13.52
N ILE A 496 17.12 15.80 13.70
CA ILE A 496 18.27 16.57 14.16
C ILE A 496 18.84 17.38 13.00
N GLN A 497 19.03 16.76 11.83
CA GLN A 497 19.50 17.42 10.60
C GLN A 497 18.68 18.67 10.25
N SER A 498 17.35 18.57 10.29
CA SER A 498 16.42 19.62 9.85
C SER A 498 15.91 20.51 10.99
N PHE A 499 16.61 20.56 12.13
CA PHE A 499 16.20 21.30 13.34
C PHE A 499 14.76 21.03 13.82
N GLY A 500 14.20 19.86 13.46
CA GLY A 500 12.81 19.47 13.74
C GLY A 500 12.50 19.25 15.22
N PHE A 501 13.52 19.29 16.08
CA PHE A 501 13.40 19.29 17.53
C PHE A 501 13.00 20.65 18.13
N LEU A 502 13.30 21.78 17.47
CA LEU A 502 12.82 23.11 17.91
C LEU A 502 11.31 23.28 17.70
N ARG A 503 10.74 22.56 16.72
CA ARG A 503 9.38 22.79 16.25
C ARG A 503 8.35 22.43 17.33
N LEU A 504 7.58 23.41 17.79
CA LEU A 504 6.58 23.32 18.87
C LEU A 504 5.34 22.53 18.42
N LYS A 505 5.53 21.25 18.13
CA LYS A 505 4.52 20.40 17.47
C LYS A 505 3.35 20.10 18.38
N MET A 506 3.61 19.77 19.65
CA MET A 506 2.53 19.44 20.58
C MET A 506 1.59 20.62 20.80
N SER A 507 2.10 21.85 20.92
CA SER A 507 1.26 23.03 21.15
C SER A 507 0.32 23.37 20.00
N ARG A 508 0.63 22.87 18.79
CA ARG A 508 -0.14 23.08 17.56
C ARG A 508 -1.13 21.93 17.27
N LEU A 509 -1.27 20.95 18.17
CA LEU A 509 -2.30 19.90 18.11
C LEU A 509 -3.61 20.38 18.78
N PRO A 510 -4.81 20.06 18.25
CA PRO A 510 -6.08 20.54 18.82
C PRO A 510 -6.26 20.22 20.32
N MET A 511 -5.85 19.01 20.72
CA MET A 511 -5.95 18.49 22.10
C MET A 511 -4.97 19.16 23.09
N TYR A 512 -4.14 20.11 22.66
CA TYR A 512 -3.19 20.77 23.57
C TYR A 512 -3.89 21.64 24.63
N GLN A 513 -5.02 22.25 24.28
CA GLN A 513 -5.83 22.99 25.26
C GLN A 513 -6.46 22.03 26.27
N ASP A 514 -6.84 20.82 25.84
CA ASP A 514 -7.31 19.76 26.75
C ASP A 514 -6.19 19.23 27.65
N LEU A 515 -4.92 19.19 27.19
CA LEU A 515 -3.76 18.87 28.03
C LEU A 515 -3.59 19.91 29.15
N LEU A 516 -3.50 21.19 28.81
CA LEU A 516 -3.33 22.26 29.80
C LEU A 516 -4.52 22.33 30.77
N LYS A 517 -5.74 22.12 30.28
CA LYS A 517 -6.95 21.98 31.10
C LYS A 517 -6.87 20.80 32.05
N LEU A 518 -6.46 19.61 31.58
CA LEU A 518 -6.32 18.40 32.38
C LEU A 518 -5.29 18.58 33.51
N GLY A 519 -4.13 19.18 33.22
CA GLY A 519 -3.10 19.50 34.21
C GLY A 519 -3.56 20.50 35.28
N LYS A 520 -4.48 21.42 34.92
CA LYS A 520 -5.05 22.44 35.81
C LYS A 520 -6.24 21.93 36.64
N GLU A 521 -7.10 21.09 36.07
CA GLU A 521 -8.37 20.66 36.68
C GLU A 521 -8.28 19.31 37.41
N ARG A 522 -7.29 18.46 37.12
CA ARG A 522 -7.06 17.19 37.82
C ARG A 522 -5.75 17.26 38.63
N PRO A 523 -5.83 17.43 39.96
CA PRO A 523 -4.67 17.34 40.84
C PRO A 523 -3.92 16.03 40.64
N GLY A 524 -2.62 16.13 40.36
CA GLY A 524 -1.77 14.97 40.13
C GLY A 524 -1.91 14.27 38.78
N ALA A 525 -2.51 14.93 37.77
CA ALA A 525 -2.58 14.40 36.40
C ALA A 525 -1.17 14.21 35.79
N ILE A 526 -0.68 12.97 35.76
CA ILE A 526 0.65 12.67 35.22
C ILE A 526 0.67 12.83 33.70
N PHE A 527 1.61 13.63 33.19
CA PHE A 527 1.90 13.78 31.76
C PHE A 527 3.23 13.10 31.40
N LEU A 528 3.18 12.19 30.43
CA LEU A 528 4.33 11.51 29.85
C LEU A 528 4.62 12.04 28.44
N ASP A 529 5.80 12.61 28.23
CA ASP A 529 6.35 12.93 26.91
C ASP A 529 7.23 11.75 26.44
N TYR A 530 6.70 10.92 25.53
CA TYR A 530 7.34 9.67 25.09
C TYR A 530 8.02 9.82 23.72
N ALA A 531 9.26 9.32 23.62
CA ALA A 531 10.21 9.62 22.55
C ALA A 531 10.49 11.14 22.44
N CYS A 532 10.60 11.80 23.60
CA CYS A 532 10.69 13.26 23.78
C CYS A 532 11.89 13.93 23.09
N CYS A 533 12.87 13.17 22.61
CA CYS A 533 14.14 13.66 22.10
C CYS A 533 14.85 14.57 23.12
N PHE A 534 14.89 15.89 22.88
CA PHE A 534 15.49 16.88 23.80
C PHE A 534 14.54 17.34 24.93
N GLY A 535 13.27 16.91 24.95
CA GLY A 535 12.26 17.35 25.93
C GLY A 535 11.56 18.67 25.57
N ASN A 536 11.59 19.09 24.31
CA ASN A 536 11.02 20.37 23.84
C ASN A 536 9.50 20.47 24.10
N ASP A 537 8.76 19.39 23.83
CA ASP A 537 7.32 19.37 24.05
C ASP A 537 6.99 19.37 25.57
N ALA A 538 7.75 18.65 26.41
CA ALA A 538 7.68 18.77 27.88
C ALA A 538 7.98 20.19 28.42
N HIS A 539 9.07 20.83 27.97
CA HIS A 539 9.41 22.22 28.32
C HIS A 539 8.27 23.19 27.93
N LYS A 540 7.68 23.02 26.74
CA LYS A 540 6.56 23.84 26.27
C LYS A 540 5.28 23.62 27.10
N ALA A 541 4.94 22.38 27.48
CA ALA A 541 3.81 22.11 28.37
C ALA A 541 3.95 22.83 29.72
N ILE A 542 5.14 22.80 30.32
CA ILE A 542 5.42 23.46 31.60
C ILE A 542 5.40 24.98 31.47
N SER A 543 5.99 25.52 30.39
CA SER A 543 5.98 26.96 30.08
C SER A 543 4.56 27.52 29.92
N ASP A 544 3.61 26.71 29.44
CA ASP A 544 2.22 27.09 29.25
C ASP A 544 1.32 26.72 30.45
N GLY A 545 1.91 26.27 31.56
CA GLY A 545 1.24 26.10 32.85
C GLY A 545 0.90 24.67 33.28
N TYR A 546 1.41 23.63 32.62
CA TYR A 546 1.28 22.26 33.10
C TYR A 546 2.17 22.04 34.36
N PRO A 547 1.66 21.49 35.49
CA PRO A 547 2.44 21.40 36.72
C PRO A 547 3.65 20.47 36.60
N ILE A 548 4.86 21.02 36.78
CA ILE A 548 6.15 20.36 36.54
C ILE A 548 6.34 19.08 37.37
N GLU A 549 5.83 19.04 38.59
CA GLU A 549 5.91 17.88 39.50
C GLU A 549 5.04 16.69 39.05
N ASN A 550 4.22 16.88 38.01
CA ASN A 550 3.42 15.83 37.38
C ASN A 550 3.92 15.45 35.97
N VAL A 551 5.03 16.03 35.49
CA VAL A 551 5.61 15.72 34.17
C VAL A 551 6.71 14.67 34.29
N ILE A 552 6.80 13.77 33.31
CA ILE A 552 7.87 12.79 33.15
C ILE A 552 8.23 12.63 31.66
N ALA A 553 9.51 12.45 31.35
CA ALA A 553 10.02 12.33 29.99
C ALA A 553 10.69 10.97 29.76
N SER A 554 10.64 10.45 28.52
CA SER A 554 11.22 9.14 28.20
C SER A 554 11.73 9.05 26.75
N ASP A 555 12.92 8.48 26.56
CA ASP A 555 13.53 8.20 25.25
C ASP A 555 14.54 7.04 25.35
N ILE A 556 14.90 6.42 24.23
CA ILE A 556 15.76 5.23 24.17
C ILE A 556 17.25 5.53 24.42
N LYS A 557 17.77 6.72 24.05
CA LYS A 557 19.19 7.08 24.23
C LYS A 557 19.41 8.06 25.37
N GLN A 558 20.19 7.64 26.37
CA GLN A 558 20.57 8.45 27.54
C GLN A 558 21.20 9.81 27.18
N GLY A 559 22.06 9.84 26.15
CA GLY A 559 22.79 11.05 25.72
C GLY A 559 21.91 12.22 25.29
N LYS A 560 20.62 12.00 25.01
CA LYS A 560 19.67 13.09 24.73
C LYS A 560 19.33 13.95 25.94
N SER A 561 19.40 13.41 27.17
CA SER A 561 19.08 14.16 28.39
C SER A 561 20.13 15.25 28.69
N PRO A 562 21.45 14.96 28.66
CA PRO A 562 22.49 16.00 28.66
C PRO A 562 22.33 17.03 27.54
N SER A 563 22.06 16.58 26.30
CA SER A 563 21.89 17.50 25.17
C SER A 563 20.64 18.37 25.27
N GLY A 564 19.54 17.87 25.86
CA GLY A 564 18.33 18.65 26.15
C GLY A 564 18.55 19.69 27.24
N ARG A 565 19.21 19.32 28.33
CA ARG A 565 19.65 20.26 29.37
C ARG A 565 20.58 21.32 28.82
N LYS A 566 21.51 20.96 27.91
CA LYS A 566 22.34 21.94 27.20
C LYS A 566 21.50 22.84 26.28
N LEU A 567 20.56 22.28 25.50
CA LEU A 567 19.67 23.05 24.61
C LEU A 567 18.94 24.17 25.36
N PHE A 568 18.33 23.85 26.50
CA PHE A 568 17.57 24.79 27.32
C PHE A 568 18.38 25.46 28.43
N LYS A 569 19.71 25.25 28.49
CA LYS A 569 20.60 25.71 29.58
C LYS A 569 20.07 25.39 31.00
N SER A 570 19.36 24.27 31.15
CA SER A 570 18.67 23.86 32.38
C SER A 570 19.46 22.87 33.23
N THR A 571 19.13 22.80 34.51
CA THR A 571 19.80 22.03 35.57
C THR A 571 18.81 21.10 36.28
N PRO A 572 19.23 20.14 37.13
CA PRO A 572 18.30 19.34 37.92
C PRO A 572 17.37 20.16 38.83
N GLU A 573 17.82 21.34 39.27
CA GLU A 573 17.12 22.21 40.22
C GLU A 573 16.14 23.15 39.50
N THR A 574 16.50 23.60 38.29
CA THR A 574 15.66 24.48 37.45
C THR A 574 14.68 23.71 36.57
N PHE A 575 14.99 22.44 36.23
CA PHE A 575 14.09 21.54 35.51
C PHE A 575 14.12 20.12 36.11
N PRO A 576 13.46 19.91 37.27
CA PRO A 576 13.43 18.64 38.01
C PRO A 576 12.58 17.51 37.37
N VAL A 577 12.23 17.62 36.08
CA VAL A 577 11.47 16.57 35.37
C VAL A 577 12.30 15.27 35.29
N PRO A 578 11.80 14.13 35.77
CA PRO A 578 12.50 12.85 35.65
C PRO A 578 12.58 12.39 34.20
N PHE A 579 13.76 11.95 33.77
CA PHE A 579 13.99 11.32 32.47
C PHE A 579 14.22 9.82 32.65
N ILE A 580 13.31 9.00 32.14
CA ILE A 580 13.39 7.54 32.20
C ILE A 580 13.90 7.03 30.85
N GLN A 581 15.14 6.53 30.82
CA GLN A 581 15.63 5.86 29.62
C GLN A 581 14.93 4.51 29.45
N GLY A 582 14.63 4.14 28.20
CA GLY A 582 14.43 2.74 27.85
C GLY A 582 13.74 2.54 26.51
N ASP A 583 13.55 1.28 26.16
CA ASP A 583 12.92 0.85 24.92
C ASP A 583 11.47 0.41 25.19
N ILE A 584 10.54 0.78 24.31
CA ILE A 584 9.13 0.36 24.39
C ILE A 584 8.98 -1.17 24.32
N PHE A 585 9.95 -1.86 23.71
CA PHE A 585 9.96 -3.32 23.53
C PHE A 585 10.70 -4.06 24.66
N ASP A 586 11.38 -3.38 25.59
CA ASP A 586 11.97 -4.03 26.77
C ASP A 586 10.89 -4.18 27.88
N PRO A 587 10.50 -5.43 28.26
CA PRO A 587 9.55 -5.65 29.35
C PRO A 587 10.07 -5.21 30.73
N LYS A 588 11.33 -4.79 30.88
CA LYS A 588 11.83 -4.11 32.10
C LYS A 588 11.45 -2.63 32.12
N HIS A 589 11.35 -1.99 30.96
CA HIS A 589 10.95 -0.59 30.83
C HIS A 589 9.43 -0.45 31.03
N ILE A 590 8.64 -1.16 30.23
CA ILE A 590 7.19 -1.35 30.43
C ILE A 590 6.87 -2.85 30.40
N ALA A 591 6.71 -3.46 31.57
CA ALA A 591 6.26 -4.85 31.65
C ALA A 591 4.86 -4.99 31.01
N PRO A 592 4.58 -6.03 30.19
CA PRO A 592 3.27 -6.21 29.58
C PRO A 592 2.10 -6.18 30.58
N SER A 593 0.96 -5.65 30.13
CA SER A 593 -0.31 -5.60 30.85
C SER A 593 -1.43 -5.23 29.87
N PRO A 594 -2.67 -5.70 30.06
CA PRO A 594 -3.82 -5.10 29.41
C PRO A 594 -4.02 -3.63 29.85
N PRO A 595 -4.81 -2.83 29.11
CA PRO A 595 -5.27 -1.52 29.58
C PRO A 595 -6.15 -1.64 30.83
N PHE A 596 -6.17 -0.58 31.63
CA PHE A 596 -6.99 -0.50 32.84
C PHE A 596 -8.39 0.04 32.52
N TYR A 597 -9.39 -0.45 33.25
CA TYR A 597 -10.80 0.02 33.17
C TYR A 597 -11.37 0.44 34.53
N SER A 598 -10.54 0.40 35.58
CA SER A 598 -10.82 0.86 36.94
C SER A 598 -9.50 1.36 37.55
N PRO A 599 -9.48 2.47 38.33
CA PRO A 599 -8.25 3.01 38.87
C PRO A 599 -7.44 1.97 39.67
N PRO A 600 -6.09 1.97 39.58
CA PRO A 600 -5.26 1.09 40.39
C PRO A 600 -5.48 1.30 41.89
N THR A 601 -5.38 0.23 42.68
CA THR A 601 -5.55 0.23 44.14
C THR A 601 -4.23 0.44 44.91
N THR A 602 -3.11 0.60 44.21
CA THR A 602 -1.81 0.92 44.78
C THR A 602 -1.71 2.42 45.14
N PRO A 603 -0.68 2.87 45.87
CA PRO A 603 -0.37 4.30 45.97
C PRO A 603 0.18 4.85 44.65
N ARG A 604 -0.07 6.14 44.37
CA ARG A 604 0.53 6.87 43.24
C ARG A 604 2.07 6.79 43.31
N PRO A 605 2.77 6.39 42.24
CA PRO A 605 4.23 6.37 42.23
C PRO A 605 4.86 7.76 42.31
N THR A 606 5.92 7.90 43.11
CA THR A 606 6.76 9.09 43.17
C THR A 606 7.65 9.18 41.92
N LEU A 607 7.40 10.17 41.04
CA LEU A 607 8.03 10.23 39.71
C LEU A 607 9.56 10.29 39.77
N SER A 608 10.13 11.01 40.74
CA SER A 608 11.58 11.19 40.90
C SER A 608 12.34 9.94 41.37
N THR A 609 11.65 8.89 41.84
CA THR A 609 12.27 7.63 42.27
C THR A 609 12.14 6.51 41.23
N LEU A 610 11.60 6.80 40.04
CA LEU A 610 11.38 5.80 39.00
C LEU A 610 12.67 5.48 38.24
N SER A 611 12.89 4.19 37.97
CA SER A 611 13.92 3.67 37.05
C SER A 611 13.33 3.03 35.80
N SER A 612 12.01 2.81 35.76
CA SER A 612 11.26 2.39 34.58
C SER A 612 9.83 2.95 34.62
N LEU A 613 9.10 2.86 33.50
CA LEU A 613 7.71 3.32 33.43
C LEU A 613 6.71 2.30 33.97
N THR A 614 7.14 1.06 34.25
CA THR A 614 6.29 -0.04 34.73
C THR A 614 5.43 0.30 35.97
N PRO A 615 5.88 1.08 36.96
CA PRO A 615 5.03 1.49 38.10
C PRO A 615 3.85 2.41 37.71
N LEU A 616 3.93 3.11 36.57
CA LEU A 616 2.91 4.08 36.12
C LEU A 616 1.69 3.45 35.42
N LYS A 617 1.57 2.12 35.44
CA LYS A 617 0.42 1.37 34.92
C LYS A 617 -0.90 1.87 35.50
N GLY A 618 -1.80 2.33 34.64
CA GLY A 618 -3.10 2.91 35.02
C GLY A 618 -3.05 4.30 35.68
N TYR A 619 -1.90 4.98 35.70
CA TYR A 619 -1.71 6.28 36.37
C TYR A 619 -1.49 7.46 35.42
N VAL A 620 -1.02 7.23 34.20
CA VAL A 620 -0.68 8.34 33.29
C VAL A 620 -1.95 8.96 32.72
N SER A 621 -2.18 10.24 33.00
CA SER A 621 -3.38 10.97 32.55
C SER A 621 -3.24 11.47 31.11
N ALA A 622 -2.04 11.84 30.67
CA ALA A 622 -1.78 12.20 29.28
C ALA A 622 -0.47 11.58 28.77
N ILE A 623 -0.50 10.99 27.58
CA ILE A 623 0.67 10.45 26.89
C ILE A 623 0.82 11.19 25.55
N HIS A 624 1.85 12.02 25.41
CA HIS A 624 2.27 12.54 24.12
C HIS A 624 3.23 11.56 23.46
N VAL A 625 2.99 11.23 22.19
CA VAL A 625 3.81 10.29 21.41
C VAL A 625 3.81 10.68 19.93
N SER A 626 4.67 11.64 19.58
CA SER A 626 4.83 12.14 18.21
C SER A 626 6.07 11.60 17.49
N ARG A 627 5.96 11.42 16.18
CA ARG A 627 6.98 10.88 15.26
C ARG A 627 7.61 9.56 15.72
N PHE A 628 6.83 8.75 16.43
CA PHE A 628 7.25 7.47 16.97
C PHE A 628 6.81 6.29 16.10
N PHE A 629 5.50 6.00 16.02
CA PHE A 629 4.95 4.81 15.35
C PHE A 629 5.45 4.59 13.91
N HIS A 630 5.59 5.67 13.11
CA HIS A 630 6.12 5.61 11.74
C HIS A 630 7.59 5.11 11.58
N LEU A 631 8.24 4.69 12.67
CA LEU A 631 9.58 4.10 12.66
C LEU A 631 9.58 2.57 12.60
N PHE A 632 8.40 1.93 12.65
CA PHE A 632 8.26 0.49 12.89
C PHE A 632 7.25 -0.20 11.97
N GLY A 633 7.35 -1.54 11.85
CA GLY A 633 6.38 -2.38 11.15
C GLY A 633 5.05 -2.54 11.91
N LYS A 634 4.08 -3.25 11.32
CA LYS A 634 2.71 -3.31 11.85
C LYS A 634 2.61 -3.87 13.28
N GLU A 635 3.18 -5.06 13.51
CA GLU A 635 3.09 -5.73 14.81
C GLU A 635 3.90 -5.02 15.91
N ASP A 636 5.01 -4.35 15.53
CA ASP A 636 5.78 -3.50 16.43
C ASP A 636 4.96 -2.29 16.88
N GLN A 637 4.24 -1.62 15.96
CA GLN A 637 3.34 -0.52 16.31
C GLN A 637 2.19 -0.98 17.22
N ILE A 638 1.61 -2.15 16.96
CA ILE A 638 0.57 -2.75 17.81
C ILE A 638 1.14 -3.06 19.21
N THR A 639 2.36 -3.58 19.30
CA THR A 639 3.04 -3.90 20.56
C THR A 639 3.35 -2.63 21.37
N ALA A 640 3.88 -1.59 20.71
CA ALA A 640 4.09 -0.28 21.31
C ALA A 640 2.78 0.38 21.77
N ALA A 641 1.71 0.27 20.99
CA ALA A 641 0.38 0.77 21.35
C ALA A 641 -0.16 0.08 22.61
N ARG A 642 0.01 -1.25 22.74
CA ARG A 642 -0.35 -2.00 23.97
C ARG A 642 0.46 -1.55 25.18
N ALA A 643 1.76 -1.34 25.02
CA ALA A 643 2.63 -0.88 26.10
C ALA A 643 2.17 0.49 26.64
N LEU A 644 1.95 1.47 25.76
CA LEU A 644 1.47 2.81 26.15
C LEU A 644 0.03 2.77 26.71
N ALA A 645 -0.87 1.97 26.12
CA ALA A 645 -2.24 1.78 26.64
C ALA A 645 -2.27 1.20 28.07
N SER A 646 -1.27 0.41 28.46
CA SER A 646 -1.17 -0.10 29.83
C SER A 646 -0.80 0.96 30.88
N LEU A 647 -0.17 2.06 30.45
CA LEU A 647 0.15 3.21 31.31
C LEU A 647 -1.03 4.17 31.49
N LEU A 648 -1.93 4.24 30.51
CA LEU A 648 -3.05 5.18 30.49
C LEU A 648 -4.01 4.96 31.66
N SER A 649 -4.40 6.06 32.31
CA SER A 649 -5.36 6.03 33.42
C SER A 649 -6.80 5.87 32.92
N PRO A 650 -7.63 5.03 33.57
CA PRO A 650 -9.04 4.82 33.19
C PRO A 650 -9.98 5.98 33.59
N LEU A 651 -9.45 7.03 34.23
CA LEU A 651 -10.25 8.20 34.60
C LEU A 651 -10.66 8.99 33.33
N PRO A 652 -11.94 9.39 33.16
CA PRO A 652 -12.41 10.11 31.97
C PRO A 652 -11.57 11.32 31.60
N GLY A 653 -11.38 11.59 30.31
CA GLY A 653 -10.52 12.68 29.83
C GLY A 653 -9.02 12.40 29.92
N SER A 654 -8.59 11.20 30.32
CA SER A 654 -7.21 10.76 30.10
C SER A 654 -7.01 10.39 28.63
N MET A 655 -5.85 10.71 28.04
CA MET A 655 -5.64 10.60 26.58
C MET A 655 -4.24 10.14 26.15
N ILE A 656 -4.17 9.53 24.95
CA ILE A 656 -2.94 9.30 24.19
C ILE A 656 -3.06 10.12 22.90
N PHE A 657 -2.09 10.97 22.59
CA PHE A 657 -2.17 11.90 21.46
C PHE A 657 -0.78 12.20 20.85
N GLY A 658 -0.76 12.66 19.61
CA GLY A 658 0.47 12.96 18.86
C GLY A 658 0.26 12.97 17.36
N SER A 659 1.34 13.07 16.59
CA SER A 659 1.33 13.05 15.12
C SER A 659 2.44 12.18 14.54
N HIS A 660 2.18 11.45 13.45
CA HIS A 660 3.19 10.67 12.74
C HIS A 660 2.85 10.57 11.25
N SER A 661 3.84 10.23 10.41
CA SER A 661 3.61 10.11 8.96
C SER A 661 2.78 8.87 8.63
N THR A 662 1.73 9.03 7.82
CA THR A 662 0.92 7.92 7.28
C THR A 662 0.39 8.23 5.87
N LYS A 663 -0.51 7.39 5.33
CA LYS A 663 -1.22 7.58 4.05
C LYS A 663 -2.74 7.45 4.24
N SER A 664 -3.50 7.77 3.18
CA SER A 664 -4.96 7.61 3.08
C SER A 664 -5.44 6.17 2.95
N VAL A 665 -4.54 5.22 2.64
CA VAL A 665 -4.84 3.79 2.58
C VAL A 665 -3.75 3.04 3.33
N SER A 666 -4.14 2.08 4.17
CA SER A 666 -3.19 1.30 4.96
C SER A 666 -2.23 0.51 4.09
N CYS A 667 -0.93 0.73 4.24
CA CYS A 667 0.10 0.06 3.46
C CYS A 667 1.43 -0.03 4.21
N GLU A 668 2.26 -0.97 3.80
CA GLU A 668 3.67 -1.00 4.19
C GLU A 668 4.49 -0.10 3.24
N ILE A 669 5.42 0.67 3.79
CA ILE A 669 6.37 1.50 3.05
C ILE A 669 7.77 0.99 3.35
N ILE A 670 8.52 0.65 2.30
CA ILE A 670 9.95 0.33 2.41
C ILE A 670 10.73 1.61 2.17
N HIS A 671 11.57 2.03 3.11
CA HIS A 671 12.41 3.22 2.94
C HIS A 671 13.74 2.88 2.24
N PRO A 672 14.00 3.39 1.01
CA PRO A 672 15.31 3.27 0.39
C PRO A 672 16.30 4.25 1.04
N GLY A 673 17.40 3.75 1.61
CA GLY A 673 18.45 4.62 2.18
C GLY A 673 19.38 3.99 3.22
N SER A 674 18.98 2.87 3.84
CA SER A 674 19.77 2.16 4.86
C SER A 674 19.91 0.68 4.49
N ALA A 675 21.09 0.09 4.68
CA ALA A 675 21.32 -1.32 4.40
C ALA A 675 20.36 -2.21 5.23
N GLY A 676 19.72 -3.19 4.57
CA GLY A 676 18.69 -4.03 5.19
C GLY A 676 17.25 -3.51 5.08
N GLY A 677 17.05 -2.23 4.70
CA GLY A 677 15.76 -1.64 4.32
C GLY A 677 14.63 -1.88 5.32
N PHE A 678 14.54 -1.04 6.36
CA PHE A 678 13.45 -1.14 7.33
C PHE A 678 12.11 -0.78 6.67
N SER A 679 11.10 -1.63 6.86
CA SER A 679 9.73 -1.35 6.48
C SER A 679 9.01 -0.65 7.62
N VAL A 680 8.08 0.24 7.26
CA VAL A 680 7.23 0.96 8.21
C VAL A 680 5.78 0.83 7.77
N TYR A 681 4.87 0.54 8.70
CA TYR A 681 3.45 0.45 8.37
C TYR A 681 2.80 1.83 8.51
N CYS A 682 2.02 2.21 7.51
CA CYS A 682 1.17 3.39 7.55
C CYS A 682 -0.26 2.90 7.73
N PHE A 683 -0.89 3.21 8.86
CA PHE A 683 -2.32 3.00 9.07
C PHE A 683 -3.12 4.17 8.50
N ALA A 684 -4.12 3.91 7.67
CA ALA A 684 -5.15 4.89 7.34
C ALA A 684 -5.88 5.36 8.62
N PRO A 685 -6.48 6.57 8.65
CA PRO A 685 -7.19 7.08 9.83
C PRO A 685 -8.23 6.11 10.40
N GLU A 686 -8.95 5.41 9.53
CA GLU A 686 -10.00 4.45 9.88
C GLU A 686 -9.42 3.19 10.55
N ASP A 687 -8.35 2.62 9.99
CA ASP A 687 -7.65 1.46 10.55
C ASP A 687 -6.89 1.82 11.84
N TRP A 688 -6.39 3.06 11.95
CA TRP A 688 -5.79 3.58 13.19
C TRP A 688 -6.87 3.72 14.29
N CYS A 689 -8.05 4.25 13.96
CA CYS A 689 -9.18 4.27 14.89
C CYS A 689 -9.61 2.87 15.33
N ALA A 690 -9.72 1.91 14.39
CA ALA A 690 -10.10 0.53 14.68
C ALA A 690 -9.04 -0.26 15.48
N LEU A 691 -7.76 0.10 15.35
CA LEU A 691 -6.69 -0.43 16.21
C LEU A 691 -6.95 -0.05 17.67
N TRP A 692 -7.16 1.24 17.96
CA TRP A 692 -7.36 1.69 19.33
C TRP A 692 -8.73 1.26 19.89
N ASP A 693 -9.84 1.47 19.16
CA ASP A 693 -11.19 1.03 19.54
C ASP A 693 -11.53 -0.38 19.01
N GLY A 694 -10.98 -1.40 19.68
CA GLY A 694 -11.37 -2.81 19.47
C GLY A 694 -10.22 -3.81 19.51
N MET A 695 -8.99 -3.42 19.16
CA MET A 695 -7.81 -4.31 19.22
C MET A 695 -6.87 -4.00 20.40
N ILE A 696 -6.76 -2.73 20.81
CA ILE A 696 -5.99 -2.29 21.98
C ILE A 696 -6.91 -2.14 23.19
N PHE A 697 -7.91 -1.27 23.11
CA PHE A 697 -8.97 -1.14 24.10
C PHE A 697 -10.18 -1.99 23.70
N LYS A 698 -11.02 -2.32 24.69
CA LYS A 698 -12.30 -2.98 24.46
C LYS A 698 -13.21 -2.05 23.65
N LYS A 699 -13.85 -2.58 22.60
CA LYS A 699 -14.70 -1.77 21.72
C LYS A 699 -15.78 -0.99 22.50
N GLY A 700 -15.88 0.30 22.23
CA GLY A 700 -16.81 1.24 22.87
C GLY A 700 -16.36 1.78 24.23
N THR A 701 -15.11 1.57 24.66
CA THR A 701 -14.59 2.15 25.92
C THR A 701 -13.72 3.39 25.74
N VAL A 702 -13.35 3.74 24.50
CA VAL A 702 -12.54 4.92 24.17
C VAL A 702 -13.14 5.66 22.98
N GLU A 703 -12.99 6.98 22.94
CA GLU A 703 -13.22 7.76 21.73
C GLU A 703 -11.89 7.91 20.99
N VAL A 704 -11.85 7.62 19.69
CA VAL A 704 -10.64 7.74 18.88
C VAL A 704 -10.91 8.65 17.69
N LYS A 705 -10.07 9.67 17.51
CA LYS A 705 -10.13 10.63 16.41
C LYS A 705 -8.78 10.60 15.70
N ALA A 706 -8.80 10.29 14.41
CA ALA A 706 -7.66 10.35 13.52
C ALA A 706 -8.04 11.19 12.29
N GLU A 707 -7.13 12.03 11.84
CA GLU A 707 -7.34 12.93 10.71
C GLU A 707 -6.07 12.91 9.85
N LEU A 708 -6.17 12.41 8.62
CA LEU A 708 -5.08 12.58 7.67
C LEU A 708 -5.11 14.01 7.14
N LYS A 709 -4.07 14.77 7.46
CA LYS A 709 -3.80 16.05 6.80
C LYS A 709 -2.68 15.82 5.80
N ASP A 710 -2.81 16.34 4.58
CA ASP A 710 -1.69 16.36 3.66
C ASP A 710 -0.56 17.21 4.27
N ARG A 711 0.68 16.78 4.05
CA ARG A 711 1.88 17.47 4.50
C ARG A 711 1.93 18.92 4.02
N ASN A 712 1.31 19.22 2.87
CA ASN A 712 1.19 20.57 2.31
C ASN A 712 0.04 21.39 2.94
N THR A 713 -0.99 20.73 3.50
CA THR A 713 -2.13 21.39 4.17
C THR A 713 -1.96 21.54 5.68
N MET A 714 -0.97 20.86 6.28
CA MET A 714 -0.51 21.17 7.63
C MET A 714 0.40 22.41 7.63
N PRO A 715 0.06 23.49 8.37
CA PRO A 715 1.04 24.55 8.68
C PRO A 715 2.28 23.99 9.41
N GLN A 716 2.12 22.84 10.09
CA GLN A 716 3.17 22.14 10.83
C GLN A 716 4.27 21.51 9.95
N LEU A 717 4.04 21.36 8.64
CA LEU A 717 5.03 20.84 7.68
C LEU A 717 5.06 21.59 6.34
N ARG A 718 4.61 22.85 6.31
CA ARG A 718 5.39 23.86 5.58
C ARG A 718 6.82 23.73 6.10
N GLU A 719 7.76 23.38 5.22
CA GLU A 719 9.11 23.87 5.43
C GLU A 719 8.99 25.38 5.33
N ASP A 720 9.44 26.11 6.37
CA ASP A 720 9.68 27.55 6.26
C ASP A 720 10.81 27.76 5.23
N HIS A 721 10.50 27.64 3.94
CA HIS A 721 10.70 28.78 3.06
C HIS A 721 10.02 29.94 3.79
N GLY A 722 10.81 30.71 4.54
CA GLY A 722 10.26 31.66 5.49
C GLY A 722 9.32 32.63 4.78
N THR A 723 8.46 33.30 5.54
CA THR A 723 7.59 34.34 4.97
C THR A 723 8.36 35.45 4.24
N GLU A 724 9.69 35.54 4.43
CA GLU A 724 10.67 36.22 3.57
C GLU A 724 10.59 35.90 2.05
N THR A 725 10.00 34.77 1.64
CA THR A 725 9.81 34.40 0.22
C THR A 725 8.38 34.55 -0.29
N GLU A 726 7.38 34.60 0.61
CA GLU A 726 6.03 35.01 0.23
C GLU A 726 5.89 36.54 0.24
N GLU A 727 6.86 37.27 0.83
CA GLU A 727 7.14 38.67 0.52
C GLU A 727 8.00 38.84 -0.76
N LYS A 728 7.51 39.45 -1.84
CA LYS A 728 6.12 39.59 -2.28
C LYS A 728 6.12 39.34 -3.79
N PHE A 729 5.29 38.44 -4.31
CA PHE A 729 5.02 38.40 -5.77
C PHE A 729 4.49 39.75 -6.28
N TRP A 730 3.81 40.51 -5.40
CA TRP A 730 3.37 41.88 -5.66
C TRP A 730 4.55 42.87 -5.82
N ASP A 731 5.58 42.81 -4.98
CA ASP A 731 6.80 43.62 -5.13
C ASP A 731 7.64 43.20 -6.34
N LEU A 732 7.63 41.92 -6.70
CA LEU A 732 8.20 41.46 -7.96
C LEU A 732 7.42 42.03 -9.16
N GLY A 733 6.11 42.23 -9.03
CA GLY A 733 5.29 43.01 -9.96
C GLY A 733 5.73 44.48 -10.06
N TYR A 734 5.84 45.19 -8.94
CA TYR A 734 6.35 46.56 -8.89
C TYR A 734 7.74 46.67 -9.55
N LYS A 735 8.68 45.76 -9.23
CA LYS A 735 10.02 45.70 -9.83
C LYS A 735 9.99 45.40 -11.33
N LEU A 736 9.17 44.44 -11.78
CA LEU A 736 9.06 44.02 -13.19
C LEU A 736 8.48 45.13 -14.07
N PHE A 737 7.42 45.80 -13.60
CA PHE A 737 6.75 46.89 -14.32
C PHE A 737 7.32 48.29 -14.00
N LYS A 738 8.38 48.37 -13.18
CA LYS A 738 9.02 49.62 -12.73
C LYS A 738 8.02 50.63 -12.13
N SER A 739 7.10 50.12 -11.32
CA SER A 739 6.06 50.87 -10.61
C SER A 739 6.24 50.76 -9.09
N THR A 740 5.42 51.49 -8.35
CA THR A 740 5.44 51.65 -6.89
C THR A 740 4.00 51.76 -6.37
N PRO A 741 3.75 51.67 -5.05
CA PRO A 741 2.41 51.88 -4.48
C PRO A 741 1.77 53.23 -4.84
N GLU A 742 2.56 54.27 -5.11
CA GLU A 742 2.09 55.61 -5.48
C GLU A 742 1.75 55.71 -6.97
N THR A 743 2.46 54.96 -7.82
CA THR A 743 2.28 54.96 -9.29
C THR A 743 1.33 53.87 -9.78
N PHE A 744 1.09 52.84 -8.97
CA PHE A 744 0.07 51.81 -9.19
C PHE A 744 -0.66 51.51 -7.86
N PRO A 745 -1.56 52.40 -7.40
CA PRO A 745 -2.21 52.35 -6.08
C PRO A 745 -3.37 51.33 -6.03
N VAL A 746 -3.09 50.07 -6.39
CA VAL A 746 -4.05 48.96 -6.27
C VAL A 746 -3.82 48.25 -4.92
N PRO A 747 -4.84 48.12 -4.06
CA PRO A 747 -4.69 47.45 -2.77
C PRO A 747 -4.49 45.95 -2.95
N PHE A 748 -3.40 45.42 -2.40
CA PHE A 748 -3.14 43.98 -2.29
C PHE A 748 -3.57 43.49 -0.90
N ILE A 749 -4.38 42.42 -0.87
CA ILE A 749 -4.85 41.78 0.36
C ILE A 749 -4.39 40.33 0.30
N GLN A 750 -3.41 39.96 1.12
CA GLN A 750 -2.88 38.60 1.18
C GLN A 750 -3.85 37.66 1.90
N GLY A 751 -3.91 36.40 1.47
CA GLY A 751 -4.57 35.32 2.19
C GLY A 751 -4.88 34.12 1.30
N ASP A 752 -5.48 33.10 1.91
CA ASP A 752 -5.90 31.86 1.27
C ASP A 752 -7.40 31.91 0.95
N ILE A 753 -7.82 31.40 -0.20
CA ILE A 753 -9.24 31.27 -0.56
C ILE A 753 -9.98 30.29 0.36
N PHE A 754 -9.25 29.35 0.98
CA PHE A 754 -9.78 28.32 1.87
C PHE A 754 -9.77 28.73 3.35
N ASP A 755 -9.13 29.85 3.73
CA ASP A 755 -9.24 30.39 5.09
C ASP A 755 -10.57 31.17 5.24
N PRO A 756 -11.51 30.72 6.09
CA PRO A 756 -12.78 31.42 6.31
C PRO A 756 -12.60 32.82 6.95
N LYS A 757 -11.43 33.15 7.50
CA LYS A 757 -11.09 34.52 7.93
C LYS A 757 -10.85 35.45 6.74
N HIS A 758 -10.27 34.92 5.66
CA HIS A 758 -9.97 35.67 4.44
C HIS A 758 -11.21 35.78 3.52
N ILE A 759 -11.91 34.66 3.26
CA ILE A 759 -13.24 34.65 2.61
C ILE A 759 -14.20 33.71 3.36
N ALA A 760 -15.17 34.27 4.07
CA ALA A 760 -16.19 33.50 4.77
C ALA A 760 -17.21 32.87 3.78
N LEU A 761 -17.07 31.55 3.57
CA LEU A 761 -17.99 30.73 2.77
C LEU A 761 -19.45 30.97 3.17
N SER A 762 -20.25 31.45 2.23
CA SER A 762 -21.68 31.68 2.43
C SER A 762 -22.45 31.75 1.10
N PRO A 763 -23.78 31.52 1.09
CA PRO A 763 -24.54 31.48 -0.16
C PRO A 763 -24.45 32.81 -0.95
N PRO A 764 -24.48 32.75 -2.30
CA PRO A 764 -24.54 33.95 -3.13
C PRO A 764 -25.80 34.77 -2.82
N LEU A 765 -25.68 36.10 -2.83
CA LEU A 765 -26.83 36.97 -2.66
C LEU A 765 -27.65 37.06 -3.96
N TYR A 766 -28.93 37.41 -3.84
CA TYR A 766 -29.85 37.67 -4.96
C TYR A 766 -30.57 39.04 -4.81
N SER A 767 -30.14 39.84 -3.83
CA SER A 767 -30.56 41.22 -3.62
C SER A 767 -29.34 42.00 -3.12
N PRO A 768 -29.17 43.30 -3.48
CA PRO A 768 -28.01 44.09 -3.06
C PRO A 768 -27.83 44.12 -1.54
N PRO A 769 -26.59 44.13 -1.02
CA PRO A 769 -26.34 44.35 0.41
C PRO A 769 -26.96 45.65 0.91
N THR A 770 -27.51 45.63 2.13
CA THR A 770 -28.08 46.81 2.80
C THR A 770 -27.07 47.60 3.63
N THR A 771 -25.85 47.09 3.78
CA THR A 771 -24.75 47.78 4.47
C THR A 771 -24.11 48.84 3.56
N PRO A 772 -23.27 49.74 4.11
CA PRO A 772 -22.36 50.53 3.28
C PRO A 772 -21.29 49.64 2.65
N ARG A 773 -20.90 49.93 1.41
CA ARG A 773 -19.71 49.34 0.78
C ARG A 773 -18.47 49.69 1.62
N PRO A 774 -17.61 48.72 1.99
CA PRO A 774 -16.42 48.99 2.79
C PRO A 774 -15.36 49.79 2.00
N THR A 775 -14.64 50.66 2.70
CA THR A 775 -13.48 51.39 2.16
C THR A 775 -12.30 50.44 1.99
N PHE A 776 -11.67 50.44 0.81
CA PHE A 776 -10.57 49.51 0.49
C PHE A 776 -9.39 49.58 1.47
N SER A 777 -9.07 50.77 2.02
CA SER A 777 -7.98 50.96 2.99
C SER A 777 -8.23 50.34 4.37
N ALA A 778 -9.43 49.81 4.63
CA ALA A 778 -9.80 49.14 5.88
C ALA A 778 -9.92 47.60 5.72
N LEU A 779 -9.56 47.04 4.56
CA LEU A 779 -9.68 45.61 4.29
C LEU A 779 -8.40 44.84 4.63
N SER A 780 -8.46 44.05 5.70
CA SER A 780 -7.49 42.97 5.99
C SER A 780 -7.91 41.61 5.41
N SER A 781 -9.12 41.51 4.87
CA SER A 781 -9.66 40.30 4.23
C SER A 781 -10.67 40.67 3.13
N LEU A 782 -11.06 39.69 2.32
CA LEU A 782 -12.04 39.87 1.25
C LEU A 782 -13.49 39.65 1.72
N THR A 783 -13.71 38.97 2.85
CA THR A 783 -15.03 38.77 3.49
C THR A 783 -15.95 40.01 3.50
N PRO A 784 -15.48 41.25 3.82
CA PRO A 784 -16.34 42.44 3.83
C PRO A 784 -16.89 42.84 2.44
N LEU A 785 -16.27 42.36 1.35
CA LEU A 785 -16.72 42.62 -0.03
C LEU A 785 -17.83 41.67 -0.50
N LYS A 786 -18.39 40.83 0.39
CA LYS A 786 -19.52 39.95 0.10
C LYS A 786 -20.66 40.68 -0.62
N GLY A 787 -20.99 40.24 -1.84
CA GLY A 787 -22.04 40.83 -2.67
C GLY A 787 -21.76 42.23 -3.24
N TYR A 788 -20.52 42.73 -3.15
CA TYR A 788 -20.12 44.04 -3.70
C TYR A 788 -19.24 43.96 -4.95
N VAL A 789 -18.67 42.80 -5.27
CA VAL A 789 -17.69 42.69 -6.37
C VAL A 789 -18.41 42.46 -7.69
N SER A 790 -18.37 43.47 -8.59
CA SER A 790 -19.03 43.39 -9.90
C SER A 790 -18.29 42.55 -10.93
N ALA A 791 -16.96 42.41 -10.80
CA ALA A 791 -16.14 41.66 -11.74
C ALA A 791 -15.01 40.92 -11.00
N ILE A 792 -14.89 39.62 -11.22
CA ILE A 792 -13.91 38.74 -10.58
C ILE A 792 -13.15 38.00 -11.69
N HIS A 793 -11.85 38.26 -11.83
CA HIS A 793 -10.99 37.57 -12.81
C HIS A 793 -10.15 36.48 -12.13
N VAL A 794 -10.32 35.22 -12.56
CA VAL A 794 -9.63 34.04 -12.01
C VAL A 794 -9.08 33.17 -13.13
N SER A 795 -7.81 33.41 -13.50
CA SER A 795 -7.08 32.63 -14.50
C SER A 795 -5.92 31.83 -13.91
N ARG A 796 -5.62 30.66 -14.49
CA ARG A 796 -4.63 29.66 -14.04
C ARG A 796 -4.74 29.29 -12.56
N PHE A 797 -5.96 29.25 -12.05
CA PHE A 797 -6.27 28.95 -10.66
C PHE A 797 -6.84 27.53 -10.50
N PHE A 798 -8.12 27.32 -10.80
CA PHE A 798 -8.86 26.06 -10.54
C PHE A 798 -8.11 24.76 -10.89
N HIS A 799 -7.38 24.72 -12.01
CA HIS A 799 -6.57 23.56 -12.43
C HIS A 799 -5.44 23.11 -11.46
N LEU A 800 -5.21 23.84 -10.37
CA LEU A 800 -4.26 23.48 -9.30
C LEU A 800 -4.87 22.50 -8.28
N PHE A 801 -6.19 22.30 -8.28
CA PHE A 801 -6.91 21.71 -7.15
C PHE A 801 -7.76 20.48 -7.53
N GLY A 802 -8.09 19.66 -6.52
CA GLY A 802 -9.06 18.57 -6.63
C GLY A 802 -10.50 19.07 -6.80
N LYS A 803 -11.44 18.16 -7.06
CA LYS A 803 -12.82 18.51 -7.42
C LYS A 803 -13.55 19.33 -6.35
N GLU A 804 -13.50 18.87 -5.10
CA GLU A 804 -14.21 19.52 -3.98
C GLU A 804 -13.58 20.86 -3.57
N ASP A 805 -12.27 21.01 -3.76
CA ASP A 805 -11.56 22.28 -3.57
C ASP A 805 -11.96 23.30 -4.64
N GLN A 806 -12.07 22.89 -5.91
CA GLN A 806 -12.59 23.76 -6.97
C GLN A 806 -14.04 24.19 -6.70
N ILE A 807 -14.89 23.28 -6.23
CA ILE A 807 -16.27 23.59 -5.78
C ILE A 807 -16.25 24.59 -4.61
N THR A 808 -15.35 24.41 -3.64
CA THR A 808 -15.25 25.28 -2.46
C THR A 808 -14.76 26.67 -2.83
N ALA A 809 -13.73 26.78 -3.68
CA ALA A 809 -13.26 28.04 -4.26
C ALA A 809 -14.36 28.73 -5.09
N ALA A 810 -15.13 27.98 -5.88
CA ALA A 810 -16.25 28.53 -6.63
C ALA A 810 -17.33 29.13 -5.71
N ARG A 811 -17.66 28.47 -4.59
CA ARG A 811 -18.57 29.00 -3.55
C ARG A 811 -18.02 30.26 -2.89
N ALA A 812 -16.73 30.31 -2.57
CA ALA A 812 -16.06 31.48 -2.00
C ALA A 812 -16.20 32.71 -2.92
N LEU A 813 -15.84 32.57 -4.20
CA LEU A 813 -15.91 33.63 -5.20
C LEU A 813 -17.37 34.06 -5.48
N ALA A 814 -18.31 33.12 -5.54
CA ALA A 814 -19.73 33.40 -5.73
C ALA A 814 -20.36 34.18 -4.57
N SER A 815 -19.81 34.08 -3.36
CA SER A 815 -20.24 34.90 -2.21
C SER A 815 -19.83 36.37 -2.35
N LEU A 816 -18.69 36.65 -2.96
CA LEU A 816 -18.20 38.02 -3.24
C LEU A 816 -18.95 38.68 -4.41
N LEU A 817 -19.43 37.87 -5.36
CA LEU A 817 -20.08 38.36 -6.58
C LEU A 817 -21.38 39.13 -6.29
N SER A 818 -21.41 40.37 -6.78
CA SER A 818 -22.60 41.23 -6.79
C SER A 818 -23.84 40.51 -7.38
N PRO A 819 -25.04 40.77 -6.83
CA PRO A 819 -26.29 40.23 -7.35
C PRO A 819 -26.83 41.00 -8.57
N LEU A 820 -26.26 42.17 -8.91
CA LEU A 820 -26.75 43.01 -10.00
C LEU A 820 -26.50 42.36 -11.37
N PRO A 821 -27.45 42.41 -12.32
CA PRO A 821 -27.27 41.96 -13.69
C PRO A 821 -25.98 42.50 -14.34
N GLY A 822 -25.31 41.66 -15.12
CA GLY A 822 -24.01 41.96 -15.72
C GLY A 822 -22.79 41.73 -14.82
N SER A 823 -22.97 41.54 -13.50
CA SER A 823 -21.84 41.19 -12.61
C SER A 823 -21.28 39.81 -12.97
N MET A 824 -19.96 39.64 -13.06
CA MET A 824 -19.34 38.43 -13.65
C MET A 824 -18.11 37.85 -12.92
N ILE A 825 -17.94 36.53 -13.03
CA ILE A 825 -16.71 35.78 -12.71
C ILE A 825 -16.19 35.20 -14.04
N PHE A 826 -14.93 35.43 -14.39
CA PHE A 826 -14.39 35.00 -15.68
C PHE A 826 -12.90 34.65 -15.61
N GLY A 827 -12.41 33.90 -16.59
CA GLY A 827 -10.98 33.61 -16.72
C GLY A 827 -10.69 32.43 -17.63
N SER A 828 -9.53 31.82 -17.40
CA SER A 828 -9.07 30.67 -18.18
C SER A 828 -8.20 29.71 -17.37
N HIS A 829 -8.30 28.41 -17.64
CA HIS A 829 -7.44 27.39 -17.01
C HIS A 829 -7.30 26.15 -17.92
N SER A 830 -6.31 25.29 -17.67
CA SER A 830 -6.10 24.07 -18.47
C SER A 830 -7.08 22.97 -18.08
N THR A 831 -7.80 22.39 -19.05
CA THR A 831 -8.71 21.24 -18.84
C THR A 831 -8.66 20.26 -20.03
N LYS A 832 -9.60 19.30 -20.10
CA LYS A 832 -9.82 18.40 -21.26
C LYS A 832 -11.28 18.51 -21.76
N SER A 833 -11.58 17.88 -22.90
CA SER A 833 -12.95 17.81 -23.45
C SER A 833 -13.87 16.82 -22.72
N VAL A 834 -13.34 15.96 -21.86
CA VAL A 834 -14.10 15.06 -20.97
C VAL A 834 -13.66 15.32 -19.54
N SER A 835 -14.61 15.39 -18.60
CA SER A 835 -14.29 15.61 -17.19
C SER A 835 -13.51 14.43 -16.60
N CYS A 836 -12.32 14.69 -16.06
CA CYS A 836 -11.44 13.66 -15.52
C CYS A 836 -10.61 14.15 -14.33
N GLU A 837 -10.37 13.27 -13.38
CA GLU A 837 -9.30 13.46 -12.39
C GLU A 837 -7.95 13.07 -13.00
N ILE A 838 -6.91 13.88 -12.74
CA ILE A 838 -5.54 13.63 -13.21
C ILE A 838 -4.61 13.63 -12.01
N ILE A 839 -4.10 12.46 -11.66
CA ILE A 839 -3.05 12.28 -10.66
C ILE A 839 -1.71 12.61 -11.32
N HIS A 840 -0.88 13.44 -10.69
CA HIS A 840 0.44 13.81 -11.22
C HIS A 840 1.57 12.92 -10.66
N PRO A 841 2.13 11.97 -11.43
CA PRO A 841 3.27 11.17 -11.00
C PRO A 841 4.56 11.99 -11.08
N GLY A 842 5.21 12.26 -9.94
CA GLY A 842 6.51 12.95 -9.91
C GLY A 842 6.85 13.67 -8.61
N SER A 843 5.86 13.97 -7.76
CA SER A 843 6.08 14.54 -6.42
C SER A 843 5.59 13.58 -5.34
N ALA A 844 6.33 13.50 -4.22
CA ALA A 844 6.13 12.53 -3.15
C ALA A 844 4.89 12.87 -2.29
N GLY A 845 3.72 12.59 -2.85
CA GLY A 845 2.40 12.88 -2.30
C GLY A 845 1.29 12.62 -3.33
N GLY A 846 1.58 12.84 -4.63
CA GLY A 846 0.67 12.50 -5.73
C GLY A 846 -0.61 13.31 -5.76
N PHE A 847 -0.50 14.64 -5.76
CA PHE A 847 -1.68 15.51 -5.84
C PHE A 847 -2.51 15.22 -7.10
N SER A 848 -3.83 15.19 -6.94
CA SER A 848 -4.78 15.09 -8.04
C SER A 848 -5.37 16.44 -8.39
N VAL A 849 -5.58 16.68 -9.68
CA VAL A 849 -6.26 17.88 -10.19
C VAL A 849 -7.46 17.46 -11.02
N TYR A 850 -8.59 18.13 -10.83
CA TYR A 850 -9.79 17.84 -11.62
C TYR A 850 -9.85 18.72 -12.87
N CYS A 851 -10.08 18.11 -14.02
CA CYS A 851 -10.41 18.80 -15.26
C CYS A 851 -11.93 18.69 -15.45
N PHE A 852 -12.63 19.83 -15.51
CA PHE A 852 -14.04 19.89 -15.93
C PHE A 852 -14.12 20.10 -17.45
N ALA A 853 -14.95 19.31 -18.13
CA ALA A 853 -15.40 19.61 -19.48
C ALA A 853 -16.23 20.92 -19.51
N PRO A 854 -16.35 21.62 -20.66
CA PRO A 854 -17.13 22.86 -20.76
C PRO A 854 -18.56 22.74 -20.23
N GLU A 855 -19.23 21.62 -20.49
CA GLU A 855 -20.61 21.34 -20.13
C GLU A 855 -20.77 21.15 -18.62
N ASP A 856 -19.88 20.36 -17.99
CA ASP A 856 -19.86 20.15 -16.54
C ASP A 856 -19.43 21.43 -15.80
N TRP A 857 -18.55 22.24 -16.39
CA TRP A 857 -18.20 23.57 -15.86
C TRP A 857 -19.40 24.52 -15.90
N CYS A 858 -20.19 24.51 -16.98
CA CYS A 858 -21.45 25.26 -17.04
C CYS A 858 -22.46 24.77 -15.98
N ALA A 859 -22.62 23.45 -15.81
CA ALA A 859 -23.53 22.85 -14.83
C ALA A 859 -23.11 23.09 -13.36
N LEU A 860 -21.80 23.18 -13.09
CA LEU A 860 -21.27 23.59 -11.79
C LEU A 860 -21.78 25.00 -11.43
N TRP A 861 -21.62 25.97 -12.33
CA TRP A 861 -21.98 27.35 -12.04
C TRP A 861 -23.51 27.59 -12.09
N ASP A 862 -24.23 27.14 -13.12
CA ASP A 862 -25.70 27.25 -13.22
C ASP A 862 -26.42 26.00 -12.68
N GLY A 863 -26.60 25.96 -11.36
CA GLY A 863 -27.40 24.95 -10.67
C GLY A 863 -26.80 24.44 -9.37
N MET A 864 -25.46 24.33 -9.28
CA MET A 864 -24.76 23.84 -8.09
C MET A 864 -24.12 24.96 -7.24
N ILE A 865 -23.62 26.03 -7.87
CA ILE A 865 -23.08 27.22 -7.18
C ILE A 865 -24.12 28.34 -7.12
N PHE A 866 -24.70 28.72 -8.25
CA PHE A 866 -25.86 29.63 -8.32
C PHE A 866 -27.16 28.84 -8.52
N LYS A 867 -28.29 29.45 -8.13
CA LYS A 867 -29.62 28.91 -8.43
C LYS A 867 -29.79 28.82 -9.94
N LYS A 868 -30.24 27.66 -10.44
CA LYS A 868 -30.41 27.43 -11.88
C LYS A 868 -31.28 28.52 -12.54
N GLY A 869 -30.81 29.07 -13.66
CA GLY A 869 -31.45 30.18 -14.37
C GLY A 869 -31.25 31.54 -13.70
N THR A 870 -30.15 31.75 -12.95
CA THR A 870 -29.78 33.08 -12.40
C THR A 870 -28.39 33.58 -12.85
N VAL A 871 -27.70 32.79 -13.67
CA VAL A 871 -26.47 33.18 -14.36
C VAL A 871 -26.45 32.67 -15.80
N GLU A 872 -25.94 33.49 -16.71
CA GLU A 872 -25.47 33.09 -18.04
C GLU A 872 -24.05 32.51 -17.86
N VAL A 873 -23.84 31.25 -18.24
CA VAL A 873 -22.50 30.63 -18.24
C VAL A 873 -22.08 30.29 -19.65
N LYS A 874 -20.85 30.66 -20.00
CA LYS A 874 -20.19 30.34 -21.26
C LYS A 874 -18.84 29.72 -20.95
N ALA A 875 -18.53 28.59 -21.58
CA ALA A 875 -17.26 27.89 -21.43
C ALA A 875 -16.88 27.28 -22.80
N GLU A 876 -15.63 27.46 -23.23
CA GLU A 876 -15.17 27.06 -24.55
C GLU A 876 -13.71 26.60 -24.50
N LEU A 877 -13.37 25.48 -25.14
CA LEU A 877 -11.98 25.07 -25.33
C LEU A 877 -11.37 25.84 -26.50
N LYS A 878 -10.19 26.43 -26.29
CA LYS A 878 -9.37 27.03 -27.35
C LYS A 878 -8.22 26.11 -27.71
N ASP A 879 -7.94 25.96 -29.01
CA ASP A 879 -6.77 25.22 -29.45
C ASP A 879 -5.48 26.02 -29.26
N ARG A 880 -4.42 25.34 -28.83
CA ARG A 880 -3.10 25.96 -28.54
C ARG A 880 -2.46 26.68 -29.74
N ASN A 881 -2.91 26.43 -30.96
CA ASN A 881 -2.37 27.00 -32.19
C ASN A 881 -2.67 28.52 -32.35
N THR A 882 -3.52 29.12 -31.51
CA THR A 882 -3.83 30.57 -31.53
C THR A 882 -2.98 31.41 -30.56
N MET A 883 -1.92 30.85 -29.98
CA MET A 883 -1.00 31.54 -29.06
C MET A 883 0.46 31.40 -29.53
N PRO A 884 1.33 32.40 -29.35
CA PRO A 884 2.74 32.31 -29.72
C PRO A 884 3.45 31.12 -29.05
N GLN A 885 4.25 30.39 -29.83
CA GLN A 885 4.84 29.11 -29.41
C GLN A 885 6.03 29.26 -28.44
N SER A 886 6.19 28.28 -27.55
CA SER A 886 7.48 27.97 -26.93
C SER A 886 7.62 26.45 -26.71
N ARG A 887 8.31 25.79 -27.65
CA ARG A 887 8.86 24.42 -27.63
C ARG A 887 7.93 23.23 -27.30
N GLU A 888 7.72 22.43 -28.35
CA GLU A 888 8.03 20.99 -28.40
C GLU A 888 8.41 20.33 -27.06
N ASP A 889 7.51 19.50 -26.51
CA ASP A 889 7.65 18.04 -26.62
C ASP A 889 6.30 17.35 -26.34
N TYR A 890 6.19 16.06 -26.70
CA TYR A 890 5.10 15.07 -26.50
C TYR A 890 4.51 14.47 -27.78
N GLY A 891 4.28 13.15 -27.73
CA GLY A 891 3.76 12.33 -28.84
C GLY A 891 2.27 12.52 -29.13
N ALA A 892 1.72 11.67 -29.99
CA ALA A 892 0.38 11.80 -30.55
C ALA A 892 -0.75 11.64 -29.49
N GLU A 893 -1.11 12.73 -28.81
CA GLU A 893 -2.34 12.83 -28.01
C GLU A 893 -3.57 12.65 -28.92
N THR A 894 -4.51 11.80 -28.50
CA THR A 894 -5.87 11.78 -29.05
C THR A 894 -6.62 13.06 -28.66
N GLU A 895 -7.66 13.42 -29.41
CA GLU A 895 -8.36 14.70 -29.17
C GLU A 895 -9.02 14.82 -27.78
N GLU A 896 -9.33 13.69 -27.16
CA GLU A 896 -9.87 13.56 -25.80
C GLU A 896 -8.78 13.62 -24.71
N THR A 897 -7.55 13.21 -25.02
CA THR A 897 -6.45 13.18 -24.03
C THR A 897 -5.74 14.52 -23.89
N ARG A 898 -5.78 15.36 -24.92
CA ARG A 898 -5.10 16.65 -25.04
C ARG A 898 -5.59 17.73 -24.06
N ARG A 899 -4.69 18.28 -23.24
CA ARG A 899 -4.99 19.43 -22.36
C ARG A 899 -5.14 20.74 -23.16
N ARG A 900 -6.34 21.33 -23.16
CA ARG A 900 -6.69 22.60 -23.84
C ARG A 900 -7.05 23.70 -22.82
N PRO A 901 -6.72 24.98 -23.07
CA PRO A 901 -7.27 26.09 -22.29
C PRO A 901 -8.80 26.17 -22.42
N LEU A 902 -9.50 26.05 -21.29
CA LEU A 902 -10.89 26.51 -21.15
C LEU A 902 -10.86 28.02 -20.98
N VAL A 903 -11.63 28.75 -21.78
CA VAL A 903 -11.97 30.16 -21.57
C VAL A 903 -13.43 30.22 -21.16
N TRP A 904 -13.75 30.91 -20.06
CA TRP A 904 -15.08 30.85 -19.47
C TRP A 904 -15.49 32.14 -18.76
N CYS A 905 -16.81 32.35 -18.66
CA CYS A 905 -17.45 33.47 -17.99
C CYS A 905 -18.79 33.02 -17.40
N VAL A 906 -19.06 33.46 -16.17
CA VAL A 906 -20.29 33.28 -15.39
C VAL A 906 -20.81 34.67 -15.08
N LYS A 907 -22.01 35.02 -15.52
CA LYS A 907 -22.52 36.38 -15.51
C LYS A 907 -23.95 36.44 -14.98
N ARG A 908 -24.24 37.31 -14.03
CA ARG A 908 -25.61 37.59 -13.55
C ARG A 908 -26.49 38.08 -14.70
N ILE A 909 -27.72 37.58 -14.75
CA ILE A 909 -28.79 38.02 -15.65
C ILE A 909 -29.86 38.79 -14.89
#